data_AF-A0A7J6WKB9-F1
#
_entry.id   AF-A0A7J6WKB9-F1
#
_cell.length_a   1.000
_cell.length_b   1.000
_cell.length_c   1.000
_cell.angle_alpha   90.00
_cell.angle_beta   90.00
_cell.angle_gamma   90.00
#
_symmetry.space_group_name_H-M   'P 1'
#
loop_
_entity.id
_entity.type
_entity.pdbx_description
1 polymer ?
#
loop_
_entity_poly.entity_id
_entity_poly.type
_entity_poly.pdbx_seq_one_letter_code
_entity_poly.pdbx_strand_id
1 'polypeptide(L)'
;MDESRIGLKEYIKGPSLMHDMEDDELLWRASMVPRINKIPYNRVPKVAFMFLTRGEVPFAPLWEKFFKGHQHLYSIYVHPNPSFNGTLASSPIFQDRRIPSEEVQWGTFSMLEAERRLLANALLDFSNQRFILLSESCIPLFNFSTVYSYLMNSSKSFVEVYDLPGPVGRGRYNPRMKPYVQIQQWRKGSQWFEMDRSLAIEIISDRLYFPLFGKYCLPIHDRTSCYVDEHYIPTFVYMKNAQWNSNRTLTWVDWSKGGPHPTKYSRTDVTVELLQKMRSGKMCEYNGKLTTSPLINRKSAVSNCGKFLATVDTPHLVDLVRYVYPRLVCDVQDSVRLKAVEVCATLGKLSRTLDILPYLFNAVAVLARDWFWRVRCSLLNQLCEICELLWPHDSSDLAEAYVLRLHDNANKVRAEAAEKVSQMCRWLSVTFTTDHMLPCLEDLSSDSDQNVRHALASAIIGMAPVLGQDLANRYLRPNFLALLQDKSPYVRLEIVTKFDLLNQMIRDNLLWEPVLLAIFELADQTDLRVTLAIIHYIPRLASQLGEAFFVDELCAYCVKWLADKSSLVSEAVSKNLKLIAKEFGSERILKHIVPQDGVPNNGADMAKISQSLLKVDDLSFKTVYLYSSSIGRSQSIACLVNHSRSGCTCLEI
;
A
#
# COMPACT_ATOMS: atom_id res chain seq x y z
N MET A 1 -31.42 58.69 -5.28
CA MET A 1 -31.65 57.88 -6.50
C MET A 1 -30.47 58.15 -7.41
N ASP A 2 -29.44 57.32 -7.33
CA ASP A 2 -28.43 57.25 -8.37
C ASP A 2 -28.63 55.90 -9.05
N GLU A 3 -29.55 55.86 -10.01
CA GLU A 3 -29.70 54.71 -10.89
C GLU A 3 -28.45 54.67 -11.77
N SER A 4 -27.43 53.96 -11.29
CA SER A 4 -26.20 53.72 -12.02
C SER A 4 -26.56 53.08 -13.37
N ARG A 5 -26.41 53.83 -14.45
CA ARG A 5 -26.67 53.34 -15.82
C ARG A 5 -25.79 52.12 -16.07
N ILE A 6 -26.41 50.98 -16.40
CA ILE A 6 -25.69 49.76 -16.78
C ILE A 6 -25.22 49.94 -18.24
N GLY A 7 -23.93 50.16 -18.44
CA GLY A 7 -23.31 50.22 -19.75
C GLY A 7 -23.15 48.84 -20.39
N LEU A 8 -22.79 48.79 -21.68
CA LEU A 8 -22.60 47.54 -22.41
C LEU A 8 -21.52 46.66 -21.75
N LYS A 9 -20.46 47.26 -21.19
CA LYS A 9 -19.39 46.53 -20.50
C LYS A 9 -19.90 45.83 -19.24
N GLU A 10 -20.72 46.51 -18.46
CA GLU A 10 -21.35 46.00 -17.24
C GLU A 10 -22.42 44.95 -17.58
N TYR A 11 -23.18 45.15 -18.66
CA TYR A 11 -24.18 44.19 -19.14
C TYR A 11 -23.56 42.87 -19.63
N ILE A 12 -22.40 42.93 -20.29
CA ILE A 12 -21.68 41.74 -20.79
C ILE A 12 -20.89 41.04 -19.68
N LYS A 13 -20.49 41.77 -18.63
CA LYS A 13 -19.75 41.20 -17.51
C LYS A 13 -20.62 40.14 -16.85
N GLY A 14 -20.10 38.91 -16.76
CA GLY A 14 -20.76 37.84 -16.02
C GLY A 14 -21.06 38.29 -14.58
N PRO A 15 -22.20 37.87 -14.00
CA PRO A 15 -22.54 38.21 -12.64
C PRO A 15 -21.51 37.63 -11.65
N SER A 16 -21.59 38.08 -10.40
CA SER A 16 -20.89 37.41 -9.30
C SER A 16 -21.20 35.91 -9.34
N LEU A 17 -20.16 35.07 -9.16
CA LEU A 17 -20.32 33.62 -9.16
C LEU A 17 -21.23 33.15 -8.00
N MET A 18 -21.17 33.86 -6.87
CA MET A 18 -22.16 33.75 -5.81
C MET A 18 -23.28 34.76 -6.07
N HIS A 19 -24.50 34.26 -6.25
CA HIS A 19 -25.72 35.03 -6.52
C HIS A 19 -26.89 34.45 -5.74
N ASP A 20 -28.01 35.18 -5.72
CA ASP A 20 -29.26 34.85 -5.02
C ASP A 20 -30.37 34.29 -5.94
N MET A 21 -30.11 34.16 -7.26
CA MET A 21 -31.06 33.54 -8.19
C MET A 21 -31.36 32.10 -7.81
N GLU A 22 -32.64 31.75 -7.79
CA GLU A 22 -33.13 30.38 -7.71
C GLU A 22 -32.86 29.63 -9.02
N ASP A 23 -32.93 28.29 -8.99
CA ASP A 23 -32.60 27.45 -10.16
C ASP A 23 -33.42 27.79 -11.41
N ASP A 24 -34.72 28.05 -11.26
CA ASP A 24 -35.58 28.41 -12.39
C ASP A 24 -35.19 29.76 -13.01
N GLU A 25 -34.79 30.73 -12.18
CA GLU A 25 -34.34 32.05 -12.62
C GLU A 25 -32.97 31.97 -13.30
N LEU A 26 -32.05 31.22 -12.70
CA LEU A 26 -30.71 30.97 -13.21
C LEU A 26 -30.78 30.27 -14.58
N LEU A 27 -31.55 29.18 -14.69
CA LEU A 27 -31.70 28.43 -15.94
C LEU A 27 -32.38 29.29 -17.02
N TRP A 28 -33.42 30.05 -16.67
CA TRP A 28 -34.06 30.98 -17.60
C TRP A 28 -33.08 32.03 -18.12
N ARG A 29 -32.34 32.68 -17.24
CA ARG A 29 -31.34 33.70 -17.61
C ARG A 29 -30.21 33.12 -18.45
N ALA A 30 -29.66 31.97 -18.05
CA ALA A 30 -28.57 31.30 -18.75
C ALA A 30 -29.00 30.78 -20.15
N SER A 31 -30.29 30.52 -20.35
CA SER A 31 -30.85 30.09 -21.64
C SER A 31 -31.02 31.22 -22.68
N MET A 32 -30.81 32.48 -22.29
CA MET A 32 -30.97 33.61 -23.21
C MET A 32 -29.91 33.59 -24.32
N VAL A 33 -30.37 33.57 -25.58
CA VAL A 33 -29.52 33.60 -26.78
C VAL A 33 -29.87 34.81 -27.65
N PRO A 34 -28.88 35.62 -28.07
CA PRO A 34 -29.14 36.73 -28.96
C PRO A 34 -29.54 36.22 -30.36
N ARG A 35 -30.58 36.80 -30.95
CA ARG A 35 -30.96 36.52 -32.35
C ARG A 35 -30.02 37.17 -33.37
N ILE A 36 -29.28 38.20 -32.95
CA ILE A 36 -28.22 38.83 -33.75
C ILE A 36 -26.90 38.15 -33.40
N ASN A 37 -26.39 37.33 -34.31
CA ASN A 37 -25.17 36.55 -34.08
C ASN A 37 -23.88 37.39 -34.16
N LYS A 38 -23.93 38.58 -34.78
CA LYS A 38 -22.77 39.48 -34.87
C LYS A 38 -22.54 40.16 -33.52
N ILE A 39 -21.46 39.78 -32.85
CA ILE A 39 -21.06 40.37 -31.57
C ILE A 39 -20.50 41.79 -31.82
N PRO A 40 -21.00 42.83 -31.13
CA PRO A 40 -20.57 44.22 -31.37
C PRO A 40 -19.26 44.60 -30.65
N TYR A 41 -18.50 43.62 -30.17
CA TYR A 41 -17.26 43.83 -29.41
C TYR A 41 -16.28 42.67 -29.62
N ASN A 42 -14.98 42.94 -29.41
CA ASN A 42 -13.96 41.91 -29.44
C ASN A 42 -14.02 41.06 -28.18
N ARG A 43 -14.08 39.75 -28.38
CA ARG A 43 -14.29 38.80 -27.30
C ARG A 43 -13.34 37.62 -27.47
N VAL A 44 -12.62 37.28 -26.41
CA VAL A 44 -11.76 36.11 -26.38
C VAL A 44 -12.61 34.93 -25.91
N PRO A 45 -12.81 33.90 -26.73
CA PRO A 45 -13.59 32.74 -26.31
C PRO A 45 -12.78 31.89 -25.32
N LYS A 46 -13.49 31.29 -24.35
CA LYS A 46 -12.92 30.59 -23.21
C LYS A 46 -13.43 29.17 -23.09
N VAL A 47 -12.69 28.36 -22.35
CA VAL A 47 -13.10 27.04 -21.88
C VAL A 47 -13.51 27.14 -20.40
N ALA A 48 -14.72 26.71 -20.08
CA ALA A 48 -15.22 26.60 -18.71
C ALA A 48 -14.86 25.24 -18.11
N PHE A 49 -14.10 25.25 -17.02
CA PHE A 49 -13.75 24.08 -16.24
C PHE A 49 -14.67 24.01 -15.02
N MET A 50 -15.60 23.06 -15.04
CA MET A 50 -16.66 22.89 -14.04
C MET A 50 -16.33 21.70 -13.14
N PHE A 51 -16.03 21.97 -11.88
CA PHE A 51 -15.66 20.97 -10.89
C PHE A 51 -16.85 20.64 -9.99
N LEU A 52 -17.30 19.39 -10.06
CA LEU A 52 -18.26 18.82 -9.12
C LEU A 52 -17.46 18.06 -8.04
N THR A 53 -17.44 18.56 -6.81
CA THR A 53 -16.54 18.05 -5.76
C THR A 53 -17.28 17.70 -4.48
N ARG A 54 -16.77 16.73 -3.72
CA ARG A 54 -17.27 16.45 -2.36
C ARG A 54 -16.66 17.37 -1.30
N GLY A 55 -15.51 17.96 -1.59
CA GLY A 55 -14.75 18.83 -0.68
C GLY A 55 -13.63 19.54 -1.44
N GLU A 56 -12.42 19.53 -0.88
CA GLU A 56 -11.22 20.10 -1.53
C GLU A 56 -10.92 19.48 -2.90
N VAL A 57 -10.12 20.19 -3.70
CA VAL A 57 -9.55 19.70 -4.97
C VAL A 57 -8.11 19.27 -4.70
N PRO A 58 -7.81 17.97 -4.47
CA PRO A 58 -6.47 17.53 -4.05
C PRO A 58 -5.37 17.85 -5.06
N PHE A 59 -5.73 17.95 -6.36
CA PHE A 59 -4.79 18.27 -7.44
C PHE A 59 -4.77 19.76 -7.80
N ALA A 60 -5.23 20.63 -6.91
CA ALA A 60 -5.20 22.07 -7.16
C ALA A 60 -3.82 22.59 -7.61
N PRO A 61 -2.67 22.17 -7.03
CA PRO A 61 -1.35 22.60 -7.52
C PRO A 61 -1.04 22.18 -8.97
N LEU A 62 -1.54 21.02 -9.42
CA LEU A 62 -1.38 20.59 -10.82
C LEU A 62 -2.24 21.45 -11.75
N TRP A 63 -3.46 21.75 -11.33
CA TRP A 63 -4.35 22.66 -12.06
C TRP A 63 -3.79 24.09 -12.10
N GLU A 64 -3.16 24.59 -11.04
CA GLU A 64 -2.43 25.86 -11.03
C GLU A 64 -1.36 25.89 -12.10
N LYS A 65 -0.52 24.86 -12.17
CA LYS A 65 0.52 24.74 -13.20
C LYS A 65 -0.09 24.67 -14.60
N PHE A 66 -1.17 23.93 -14.76
CA PHE A 66 -1.88 23.82 -16.03
C PHE A 66 -2.40 25.19 -16.50
N PHE A 67 -3.01 25.96 -15.61
CA PHE A 67 -3.63 27.26 -15.94
C PHE A 67 -2.66 28.45 -15.98
N LYS A 68 -1.46 28.33 -15.39
CA LYS A 68 -0.47 29.41 -15.30
C LYS A 68 -0.21 30.05 -16.67
N GLY A 69 -0.37 31.38 -16.75
CA GLY A 69 -0.15 32.18 -17.96
C GLY A 69 -1.33 32.26 -18.94
N HIS A 70 -2.47 31.62 -18.64
CA HIS A 70 -3.60 31.50 -19.57
C HIS A 70 -4.91 32.09 -19.03
N GLN A 71 -4.87 32.98 -18.04
CA GLN A 71 -6.03 33.45 -17.25
C GLN A 71 -7.18 34.05 -18.08
N HIS A 72 -6.91 34.52 -19.30
CA HIS A 72 -7.91 35.11 -20.20
C HIS A 72 -8.63 34.09 -21.09
N LEU A 73 -8.18 32.82 -21.09
CA LEU A 73 -8.67 31.75 -21.98
C LEU A 73 -9.54 30.71 -21.26
N TYR A 74 -9.72 30.84 -19.94
CA TYR A 74 -10.52 29.89 -19.17
C TYR A 74 -11.32 30.57 -18.06
N SER A 75 -12.28 29.82 -17.54
CA SER A 75 -13.06 30.13 -16.35
C SER A 75 -13.20 28.86 -15.51
N ILE A 76 -13.34 29.00 -14.19
CA ILE A 76 -13.44 27.88 -13.25
C ILE A 76 -14.73 28.06 -12.44
N TYR A 77 -15.48 26.98 -12.30
CA TYR A 77 -16.71 26.91 -11.50
C TYR A 77 -16.64 25.69 -10.60
N VAL A 78 -16.96 25.83 -9.32
CA VAL A 78 -16.89 24.73 -8.35
C VAL A 78 -18.21 24.59 -7.62
N HIS A 79 -18.77 23.38 -7.66
CA HIS A 79 -19.93 22.97 -6.90
C HIS A 79 -19.50 21.97 -5.82
N PRO A 80 -19.05 22.44 -4.64
CA PRO A 80 -18.70 21.56 -3.52
C PRO A 80 -19.96 21.06 -2.79
N ASN A 81 -19.78 20.10 -1.88
CA ASN A 81 -20.83 19.78 -0.90
C ASN A 81 -21.14 21.04 -0.04
N PRO A 82 -22.41 21.41 0.19
CA PRO A 82 -22.76 22.61 0.94
C PRO A 82 -22.18 22.67 2.35
N SER A 83 -22.10 21.53 3.04
CA SER A 83 -21.54 21.38 4.38
C SER A 83 -20.02 21.54 4.44
N PHE A 84 -19.36 21.63 3.28
CA PHE A 84 -17.93 21.91 3.20
C PHE A 84 -17.66 23.40 3.50
N ASN A 85 -17.22 23.66 4.74
CA ASN A 85 -16.82 24.98 5.24
C ASN A 85 -15.33 25.28 5.04
N GLY A 86 -14.57 24.32 4.49
CA GLY A 86 -13.16 24.53 4.18
C GLY A 86 -13.03 25.66 3.16
N THR A 87 -12.10 26.57 3.40
CA THR A 87 -11.70 27.50 2.36
C THR A 87 -11.24 26.68 1.16
N LEU A 88 -11.90 26.81 0.01
CA LEU A 88 -11.33 26.49 -1.31
C LEU A 88 -9.99 27.23 -1.60
N ALA A 89 -9.46 27.95 -0.60
CA ALA A 89 -8.47 29.02 -0.65
C ALA A 89 -7.05 28.58 -0.23
N SER A 90 -6.74 27.30 -0.27
CA SER A 90 -5.33 26.87 -0.29
C SER A 90 -4.69 27.06 -1.68
N SER A 91 -5.51 27.30 -2.72
CA SER A 91 -5.11 27.49 -4.11
C SER A 91 -5.68 28.81 -4.70
N PRO A 92 -4.83 29.75 -5.16
CA PRO A 92 -5.30 31.04 -5.68
C PRO A 92 -6.24 30.95 -6.89
N ILE A 93 -6.18 29.87 -7.68
CA ILE A 93 -7.01 29.74 -8.89
C ILE A 93 -8.45 29.31 -8.59
N PHE A 94 -8.69 28.65 -7.45
CA PHE A 94 -10.01 28.19 -6.99
C PHE A 94 -10.69 29.14 -6.01
N GLN A 95 -9.97 30.19 -5.58
CA GLN A 95 -10.53 31.25 -4.77
C GLN A 95 -11.69 31.95 -5.49
N ASP A 96 -12.79 32.17 -4.76
CA ASP A 96 -14.02 32.80 -5.26
C ASP A 96 -14.62 32.14 -6.51
N ARG A 97 -14.37 30.83 -6.70
CA ARG A 97 -14.92 30.04 -7.81
C ARG A 97 -16.16 29.21 -7.45
N ARG A 98 -16.60 29.29 -6.20
CA ARG A 98 -17.78 28.58 -5.71
C ARG A 98 -19.05 29.16 -6.35
N ILE A 99 -19.94 28.28 -6.78
CA ILE A 99 -21.31 28.64 -7.19
C ILE A 99 -22.30 28.29 -6.06
N PRO A 100 -23.52 28.84 -6.05
CA PRO A 100 -24.61 28.32 -5.22
C PRO A 100 -24.72 26.80 -5.42
N SER A 101 -24.59 26.05 -4.33
CA SER A 101 -24.44 24.59 -4.37
C SER A 101 -25.42 23.92 -3.42
N GLU A 102 -25.91 22.75 -3.81
CA GLU A 102 -26.85 21.94 -3.02
C GLU A 102 -26.28 20.55 -2.73
N GLU A 103 -26.97 19.78 -1.88
CA GLU A 103 -26.52 18.44 -1.52
C GLU A 103 -26.68 17.46 -2.68
N VAL A 104 -25.59 16.76 -3.03
CA VAL A 104 -25.56 15.82 -4.15
C VAL A 104 -25.35 14.41 -3.64
N GLN A 105 -26.25 13.50 -4.05
CA GLN A 105 -26.13 12.08 -3.75
C GLN A 105 -25.78 11.29 -5.02
N TRP A 106 -24.95 10.26 -4.87
CA TRP A 106 -24.50 9.49 -6.02
C TRP A 106 -25.62 8.64 -6.62
N GLY A 107 -25.80 8.73 -7.93
CA GLY A 107 -26.79 7.97 -8.69
C GLY A 107 -28.24 8.42 -8.50
N THR A 108 -28.47 9.55 -7.84
CA THR A 108 -29.79 10.17 -7.71
C THR A 108 -29.97 11.28 -8.73
N PHE A 109 -31.20 11.82 -8.82
CA PHE A 109 -31.50 12.96 -9.69
C PHE A 109 -30.72 14.22 -9.34
N SER A 110 -30.33 14.41 -8.07
CA SER A 110 -29.57 15.59 -7.63
C SER A 110 -28.16 15.71 -8.22
N MET A 111 -27.61 14.60 -8.75
CA MET A 111 -26.39 14.66 -9.56
C MET A 111 -26.60 15.51 -10.83
N LEU A 112 -27.73 15.31 -11.52
CA LEU A 112 -28.03 16.02 -12.76
C LEU A 112 -28.42 17.49 -12.50
N GLU A 113 -29.10 17.75 -11.38
CA GLU A 113 -29.40 19.12 -10.93
C GLU A 113 -28.09 19.91 -10.74
N ALA A 114 -27.10 19.34 -10.06
CA ALA A 114 -25.79 19.97 -9.88
C ALA A 114 -25.04 20.21 -11.21
N GLU A 115 -25.10 19.26 -12.15
CA GLU A 115 -24.50 19.41 -13.48
C GLU A 115 -25.15 20.55 -14.28
N ARG A 116 -26.49 20.64 -14.27
CA ARG A 116 -27.22 21.75 -14.91
C ARG A 116 -26.92 23.08 -14.24
N ARG A 117 -26.78 23.10 -12.92
CA ARG A 117 -26.43 24.32 -12.17
C ARG A 117 -25.03 24.83 -12.51
N LEU A 118 -24.06 23.91 -12.64
CA LEU A 118 -22.71 24.23 -13.13
C LEU A 118 -22.75 24.80 -14.56
N LEU A 119 -23.48 24.14 -15.47
CA LEU A 119 -23.65 24.61 -16.85
C LEU A 119 -24.28 26.00 -16.90
N ALA A 120 -25.37 26.22 -16.14
CA ALA A 120 -26.09 27.48 -16.13
C ALA A 120 -25.20 28.63 -15.63
N ASN A 121 -24.50 28.43 -14.50
CA ASN A 121 -23.52 29.40 -14.00
C ASN A 121 -22.41 29.68 -15.01
N ALA A 122 -21.90 28.65 -15.68
CA ALA A 122 -20.87 28.80 -16.69
C ALA A 122 -21.38 29.54 -17.95
N LEU A 123 -22.65 29.37 -18.31
CA LEU A 123 -23.26 30.00 -19.48
C LEU A 123 -23.47 31.51 -19.31
N LEU A 124 -23.57 32.01 -18.07
CA LEU A 124 -23.69 33.44 -17.78
C LEU A 124 -22.46 34.26 -18.20
N ASP A 125 -21.25 33.67 -18.21
CA ASP A 125 -20.13 34.27 -18.95
C ASP A 125 -20.30 33.90 -20.41
N PHE A 126 -20.74 34.90 -21.20
CA PHE A 126 -20.87 34.73 -22.63
C PHE A 126 -19.58 34.15 -23.22
N SER A 127 -18.39 34.55 -22.72
CA SER A 127 -17.02 34.12 -23.10
C SER A 127 -16.83 32.63 -23.22
N ASN A 128 -17.52 31.86 -22.39
CA ASN A 128 -17.41 30.41 -22.41
C ASN A 128 -18.08 29.83 -23.65
N GLN A 129 -17.28 29.10 -24.45
CA GLN A 129 -17.72 28.42 -25.66
C GLN A 129 -17.68 26.90 -25.53
N ARG A 130 -16.90 26.39 -24.58
CA ARG A 130 -16.61 24.98 -24.36
C ARG A 130 -16.73 24.70 -22.86
N PHE A 131 -17.40 23.62 -22.48
CA PHE A 131 -17.78 23.33 -21.10
C PHE A 131 -17.33 21.92 -20.74
N ILE A 132 -16.43 21.80 -19.77
CA ILE A 132 -15.85 20.53 -19.33
C ILE A 132 -16.31 20.24 -17.92
N LEU A 133 -16.92 19.07 -17.70
CA LEU A 133 -17.25 18.58 -16.37
C LEU A 133 -16.09 17.75 -15.80
N LEU A 134 -15.71 18.03 -14.54
CA LEU A 134 -14.58 17.42 -13.84
C LEU A 134 -14.96 17.03 -12.41
N SER A 135 -14.31 15.98 -11.90
CA SER A 135 -14.28 15.67 -10.45
C SER A 135 -13.06 16.27 -9.78
N GLU A 136 -13.06 16.29 -8.45
CA GLU A 136 -11.88 16.55 -7.62
C GLU A 136 -10.70 15.62 -7.95
N SER A 137 -10.97 14.43 -8.49
CA SER A 137 -9.97 13.40 -8.81
C SER A 137 -9.42 13.44 -10.25
N CYS A 138 -9.81 14.43 -11.05
CA CYS A 138 -9.39 14.57 -12.43
C CYS A 138 -8.04 15.29 -12.54
N ILE A 139 -7.21 14.84 -13.49
CA ILE A 139 -5.94 15.49 -13.84
C ILE A 139 -5.85 15.75 -15.36
N PRO A 140 -5.23 16.86 -15.79
CA PRO A 140 -4.94 17.08 -17.19
C PRO A 140 -3.81 16.16 -17.67
N LEU A 141 -3.98 15.52 -18.83
CA LEU A 141 -2.92 14.69 -19.44
C LEU A 141 -2.00 15.49 -20.35
N PHE A 142 -2.47 16.60 -20.89
CA PHE A 142 -1.73 17.49 -21.80
C PHE A 142 -1.64 18.89 -21.21
N ASN A 143 -0.77 19.73 -21.78
CA ASN A 143 -0.68 21.14 -21.38
C ASN A 143 -1.91 21.94 -21.82
N PHE A 144 -2.09 23.12 -21.24
CA PHE A 144 -3.26 23.96 -21.50
C PHE A 144 -3.39 24.35 -22.97
N SER A 145 -2.31 24.79 -23.62
CA SER A 145 -2.35 25.22 -25.02
C SER A 145 -2.84 24.10 -25.95
N THR A 146 -2.45 22.85 -25.67
CA THR A 146 -2.92 21.67 -26.42
C THR A 146 -4.41 21.44 -26.19
N VAL A 147 -4.86 21.41 -24.93
CA VAL A 147 -6.28 21.19 -24.58
C VAL A 147 -7.16 22.30 -25.15
N TYR A 148 -6.77 23.55 -24.93
CA TYR A 148 -7.48 24.72 -25.43
C TYR A 148 -7.61 24.69 -26.95
N SER A 149 -6.50 24.50 -27.68
CA SER A 149 -6.52 24.44 -29.15
C SER A 149 -7.34 23.26 -29.68
N TYR A 150 -7.29 22.11 -29.00
CA TYR A 150 -8.09 20.93 -29.35
C TYR A 150 -9.59 21.17 -29.18
N LEU A 151 -10.01 21.86 -28.12
CA LEU A 151 -11.43 22.12 -27.88
C LEU A 151 -11.94 23.24 -28.79
N MET A 152 -11.20 24.33 -28.88
CA MET A 152 -11.61 25.51 -29.61
C MET A 152 -11.68 25.30 -31.13
N ASN A 153 -10.83 24.42 -31.66
CA ASN A 153 -10.85 24.05 -33.07
C ASN A 153 -11.79 22.88 -33.39
N SER A 154 -12.44 22.27 -32.39
CA SER A 154 -13.40 21.19 -32.62
C SER A 154 -14.68 21.74 -33.26
N SER A 155 -15.27 20.97 -34.18
CA SER A 155 -16.63 21.20 -34.69
C SER A 155 -17.70 20.40 -33.95
N LYS A 156 -17.28 19.51 -33.03
CA LYS A 156 -18.15 18.59 -32.30
C LYS A 156 -18.03 18.76 -30.79
N SER A 157 -19.07 18.33 -30.08
CA SER A 157 -19.05 18.06 -28.65
C SER A 157 -18.53 16.64 -28.34
N PHE A 158 -18.05 16.39 -27.13
CA PHE A 158 -17.51 15.11 -26.69
C PHE A 158 -18.34 14.49 -25.55
N VAL A 159 -19.50 13.96 -25.93
CA VAL A 159 -20.38 13.15 -25.08
C VAL A 159 -20.35 11.69 -25.55
N GLU A 160 -20.16 10.74 -24.64
CA GLU A 160 -20.34 9.32 -24.97
C GLU A 160 -21.82 9.01 -25.18
N VAL A 161 -22.14 8.45 -26.34
CA VAL A 161 -23.51 8.08 -26.71
C VAL A 161 -23.49 6.73 -27.39
N TYR A 162 -23.91 5.69 -26.67
CA TYR A 162 -24.00 4.34 -27.19
C TYR A 162 -25.24 3.62 -26.67
N ASP A 163 -25.68 2.61 -27.42
CA ASP A 163 -26.76 1.73 -27.03
C ASP A 163 -26.17 0.46 -26.42
N LEU A 164 -26.50 0.17 -25.16
CA LEU A 164 -25.95 -0.96 -24.43
C LEU A 164 -27.07 -1.94 -24.05
N PRO A 165 -27.09 -3.15 -24.62
CA PRO A 165 -27.97 -4.22 -24.16
C PRO A 165 -27.66 -4.65 -22.71
N GLY A 166 -28.65 -5.25 -22.04
CA GLY A 166 -28.46 -5.84 -20.71
C GLY A 166 -28.80 -4.93 -19.51
N PRO A 167 -28.56 -5.41 -18.28
CA PRO A 167 -29.13 -4.83 -17.06
C PRO A 167 -28.60 -3.43 -16.71
N VAL A 168 -27.37 -3.09 -17.12
CA VAL A 168 -26.73 -1.81 -16.83
C VAL A 168 -26.91 -0.75 -17.94
N GLY A 169 -27.58 -1.11 -19.03
CA GLY A 169 -27.91 -0.24 -20.16
C GLY A 169 -29.42 -0.15 -20.35
N ARG A 170 -29.96 -0.82 -21.37
CA ARG A 170 -31.40 -0.89 -21.65
C ARG A 170 -32.24 -1.43 -20.48
N GLY A 171 -31.70 -2.28 -19.62
CA GLY A 171 -32.39 -2.79 -18.43
C GLY A 171 -32.71 -1.73 -17.37
N ARG A 172 -32.10 -0.54 -17.45
CA ARG A 172 -32.39 0.60 -16.57
C ARG A 172 -33.52 1.50 -17.08
N TYR A 173 -34.02 1.25 -18.28
CA TYR A 173 -35.11 2.02 -18.88
C TYR A 173 -36.45 1.71 -18.19
N ASN A 174 -37.22 2.77 -17.91
CA ASN A 174 -38.57 2.65 -17.36
C ASN A 174 -39.61 2.79 -18.49
N PRO A 175 -40.44 1.76 -18.77
CA PRO A 175 -41.46 1.83 -19.83
C PRO A 175 -42.47 2.96 -19.70
N ARG A 176 -42.64 3.52 -18.48
CA ARG A 176 -43.50 4.68 -18.22
C ARG A 176 -42.99 5.99 -18.84
N MET A 177 -41.77 5.99 -19.38
CA MET A 177 -41.23 7.13 -20.15
C MET A 177 -41.81 7.22 -21.57
N LYS A 178 -42.57 6.21 -22.03
CA LYS A 178 -43.32 6.28 -23.29
C LYS A 178 -44.49 7.28 -23.20
N PRO A 179 -44.86 7.95 -24.30
CA PRO A 179 -44.24 7.88 -25.64
C PRO A 179 -43.01 8.77 -25.81
N TYR A 180 -42.66 9.58 -24.81
CA TYR A 180 -41.65 10.65 -24.92
C TYR A 180 -40.23 10.14 -25.16
N VAL A 181 -39.82 9.06 -24.49
CA VAL A 181 -38.54 8.37 -24.74
C VAL A 181 -38.84 6.89 -24.97
N GLN A 182 -38.55 6.41 -26.18
CA GLN A 182 -38.67 5.01 -26.53
C GLN A 182 -37.39 4.25 -26.16
N ILE A 183 -37.49 2.94 -25.91
CA ILE A 183 -36.32 2.11 -25.57
C ILE A 183 -35.25 2.14 -26.67
N GLN A 184 -35.64 2.29 -27.94
CA GLN A 184 -34.73 2.40 -29.08
C GLN A 184 -33.92 3.72 -29.06
N GLN A 185 -34.42 4.74 -28.36
CA GLN A 185 -33.78 6.04 -28.17
C GLN A 185 -32.94 6.10 -26.90
N TRP A 186 -33.11 5.14 -25.97
CA TRP A 186 -32.37 5.09 -24.71
C TRP A 186 -30.87 4.90 -24.96
N ARG A 187 -30.04 5.79 -24.43
CA ARG A 187 -28.59 5.72 -24.57
C ARG A 187 -27.90 5.71 -23.22
N LYS A 188 -26.68 5.18 -23.23
CA LYS A 188 -25.74 5.21 -22.12
C LYS A 188 -24.49 6.00 -22.53
N GLY A 189 -23.86 6.60 -21.55
CA GLY A 189 -22.58 7.28 -21.66
C GLY A 189 -21.91 7.45 -20.31
N SER A 190 -20.70 7.98 -20.32
CA SER A 190 -20.06 8.51 -19.11
C SER A 190 -20.80 9.75 -18.60
N GLN A 191 -20.80 9.93 -17.27
CA GLN A 191 -21.12 11.21 -16.64
C GLN A 191 -20.25 12.36 -17.18
N TRP A 192 -19.00 12.09 -17.54
CA TRP A 192 -18.06 13.14 -17.95
C TRP A 192 -18.21 13.50 -19.41
N PHE A 193 -18.48 14.78 -19.62
CA PHE A 193 -18.62 15.36 -20.94
C PHE A 193 -17.70 16.55 -21.13
N GLU A 194 -17.39 16.80 -22.40
CA GLU A 194 -17.22 18.15 -22.89
C GLU A 194 -18.34 18.45 -23.88
N MET A 195 -18.83 19.69 -23.87
CA MET A 195 -19.78 20.16 -24.87
C MET A 195 -19.53 21.61 -25.26
N ASP A 196 -19.97 21.96 -26.47
CA ASP A 196 -20.04 23.34 -26.90
C ASP A 196 -21.20 24.10 -26.25
N ARG A 197 -21.18 25.43 -26.42
CA ARG A 197 -22.20 26.34 -25.88
C ARG A 197 -23.61 26.03 -26.37
N SER A 198 -23.78 25.62 -27.63
CA SER A 198 -25.10 25.37 -28.20
C SER A 198 -25.76 24.17 -27.53
N LEU A 199 -25.02 23.08 -27.35
CA LEU A 199 -25.52 21.89 -26.65
C LEU A 199 -25.76 22.16 -25.17
N ALA A 200 -24.89 22.92 -24.50
CA ALA A 200 -25.09 23.34 -23.12
C ALA A 200 -26.42 24.08 -22.93
N ILE A 201 -26.74 25.02 -23.83
CA ILE A 201 -28.01 25.78 -23.82
C ILE A 201 -29.21 24.84 -24.01
N GLU A 202 -29.16 23.91 -24.96
CA GLU A 202 -30.24 22.94 -25.18
C GLU A 202 -30.51 22.10 -23.93
N ILE A 203 -29.46 21.65 -23.24
CA ILE A 203 -29.57 20.83 -22.02
C ILE A 203 -30.20 21.62 -20.87
N ILE A 204 -29.77 22.86 -20.62
CA ILE A 204 -30.33 23.67 -19.53
C ILE A 204 -31.73 24.23 -19.87
N SER A 205 -32.12 24.21 -21.14
CA SER A 205 -33.43 24.64 -21.62
C SER A 205 -34.44 23.48 -21.69
N ASP A 206 -34.02 22.25 -21.40
CA ASP A 206 -34.90 21.10 -21.46
C ASP A 206 -35.96 21.14 -20.36
N ARG A 207 -37.21 21.33 -20.80
CA ARG A 207 -38.44 21.32 -19.99
C ARG A 207 -39.26 20.04 -20.15
N LEU A 208 -38.82 19.09 -20.99
CA LEU A 208 -39.56 17.86 -21.26
C LEU A 208 -38.86 16.63 -20.69
N TYR A 209 -37.61 16.36 -21.10
CA TYR A 209 -36.96 15.10 -20.73
C TYR A 209 -36.39 15.17 -19.32
N PHE A 210 -35.84 16.30 -18.89
CA PHE A 210 -35.34 16.46 -17.52
C PHE A 210 -36.37 16.11 -16.43
N PRO A 211 -37.58 16.71 -16.38
CA PRO A 211 -38.58 16.32 -15.39
C PRO A 211 -39.08 14.88 -15.60
N LEU A 212 -39.07 14.37 -16.83
CA LEU A 212 -39.42 12.97 -17.13
C LEU A 212 -38.42 12.00 -16.47
N PHE A 213 -37.11 12.28 -16.58
CA PHE A 213 -36.07 11.50 -15.93
C PHE A 213 -36.17 11.61 -14.41
N GLY A 214 -36.39 12.81 -13.86
CA GLY A 214 -36.58 12.98 -12.40
C GLY A 214 -37.76 12.19 -11.84
N LYS A 215 -38.85 12.08 -12.62
CA LYS A 215 -40.03 11.32 -12.21
C LYS A 215 -39.85 9.79 -12.26
N TYR A 216 -39.10 9.29 -13.25
CA TYR A 216 -39.06 7.85 -13.55
C TYR A 216 -37.73 7.15 -13.27
N CYS A 217 -36.68 7.92 -12.98
CA CYS A 217 -35.38 7.41 -12.53
C CYS A 217 -35.20 7.62 -11.03
N LEU A 218 -35.88 6.77 -10.25
CA LEU A 218 -35.89 6.84 -8.79
C LEU A 218 -34.78 5.95 -8.17
N PRO A 219 -34.32 6.27 -6.94
CA PRO A 219 -33.32 5.46 -6.25
C PRO A 219 -33.79 4.02 -5.97
N ILE A 220 -32.78 3.15 -5.85
CA ILE A 220 -32.66 1.67 -5.67
C ILE A 220 -33.85 0.85 -5.08
N HIS A 221 -34.87 1.43 -4.46
CA HIS A 221 -35.96 0.67 -3.83
C HIS A 221 -37.06 0.16 -4.78
N ASP A 222 -37.13 0.65 -6.02
CA ASP A 222 -38.19 0.29 -6.98
C ASP A 222 -37.60 -0.32 -8.28
N ARG A 223 -37.12 -1.57 -8.22
CA ARG A 223 -36.83 -2.55 -9.31
C ARG A 223 -36.15 -2.11 -10.63
N THR A 224 -35.78 -0.84 -10.82
CA THR A 224 -35.07 -0.28 -11.97
C THR A 224 -34.08 0.76 -11.47
N SER A 225 -32.81 0.36 -11.31
CA SER A 225 -31.71 1.26 -10.93
C SER A 225 -31.36 2.19 -12.10
N CYS A 226 -32.10 3.29 -12.29
CA CYS A 226 -31.79 4.28 -13.32
C CYS A 226 -30.78 5.31 -12.78
N TYR A 227 -29.54 5.23 -13.27
CA TYR A 227 -28.49 6.22 -12.98
C TYR A 227 -28.58 7.36 -13.98
N VAL A 228 -29.22 8.45 -13.58
CA VAL A 228 -29.58 9.57 -14.45
C VAL A 228 -28.35 10.21 -15.11
N ASP A 229 -27.26 10.31 -14.37
CA ASP A 229 -25.96 10.83 -14.80
C ASP A 229 -25.31 10.03 -15.95
N GLU A 230 -25.66 8.75 -16.11
CA GLU A 230 -25.17 7.92 -17.22
C GLU A 230 -26.14 7.85 -18.42
N HIS A 231 -27.36 8.38 -18.30
CA HIS A 231 -28.44 8.13 -19.26
C HIS A 231 -29.15 9.37 -19.81
N TYR A 232 -29.32 10.43 -19.02
CA TYR A 232 -30.05 11.63 -19.46
C TYR A 232 -29.34 12.35 -20.61
N ILE A 233 -28.12 12.86 -20.39
CA ILE A 233 -27.38 13.62 -21.41
C ILE A 233 -27.16 12.77 -22.67
N PRO A 234 -26.74 11.49 -22.60
CA PRO A 234 -26.57 10.67 -23.79
C PRO A 234 -27.87 10.47 -24.59
N THR A 235 -28.99 10.25 -23.89
CA THR A 235 -30.31 10.08 -24.54
C THR A 235 -30.77 11.39 -25.17
N PHE A 236 -30.61 12.51 -24.47
CA PHE A 236 -30.94 13.84 -24.97
C PHE A 236 -30.13 14.18 -26.23
N VAL A 237 -28.80 13.98 -26.19
CA VAL A 237 -27.90 14.23 -27.33
C VAL A 237 -28.28 13.36 -28.52
N TYR A 238 -28.58 12.08 -28.31
CA TYR A 238 -29.02 11.20 -29.39
C TYR A 238 -30.31 11.69 -30.05
N MET A 239 -31.26 12.20 -29.26
CA MET A 239 -32.56 12.63 -29.75
C MET A 239 -32.54 14.01 -30.42
N LYS A 240 -31.63 14.91 -30.01
CA LYS A 240 -31.65 16.33 -30.42
C LYS A 240 -30.42 16.78 -31.21
N ASN A 241 -29.22 16.28 -30.89
CA ASN A 241 -27.95 16.87 -31.35
C ASN A 241 -26.92 15.84 -31.84
N ALA A 242 -27.35 14.64 -32.26
CA ALA A 242 -26.45 13.54 -32.62
C ALA A 242 -25.40 13.90 -33.69
N GLN A 243 -25.76 14.74 -34.67
CA GLN A 243 -24.88 15.17 -35.76
C GLN A 243 -23.68 16.01 -35.30
N TRP A 244 -23.84 16.77 -34.22
CA TRP A 244 -22.81 17.67 -33.67
C TRP A 244 -22.03 17.04 -32.51
N ASN A 245 -22.22 15.74 -32.27
CA ASN A 245 -21.53 14.99 -31.23
C ASN A 245 -20.53 14.00 -31.84
N SER A 246 -19.44 13.75 -31.12
CA SER A 246 -18.39 12.79 -31.52
C SER A 246 -18.64 11.36 -31.00
N ASN A 247 -19.68 11.15 -30.19
CA ASN A 247 -20.01 9.87 -29.54
C ASN A 247 -18.88 9.29 -28.68
N ARG A 248 -17.99 10.15 -28.16
CA ARG A 248 -16.89 9.77 -27.27
C ARG A 248 -16.69 10.81 -26.18
N THR A 249 -16.07 10.42 -25.07
CA THR A 249 -15.61 11.33 -24.01
C THR A 249 -14.14 11.69 -24.20
N LEU A 250 -13.72 12.81 -23.60
CA LEU A 250 -12.31 13.20 -23.47
C LEU A 250 -11.64 12.66 -22.20
N THR A 251 -12.42 12.03 -21.32
CA THR A 251 -11.95 11.48 -20.06
C THR A 251 -11.50 10.03 -20.22
N TRP A 252 -10.23 9.77 -19.95
CA TRP A 252 -9.71 8.41 -19.89
C TRP A 252 -10.06 7.76 -18.56
N VAL A 253 -10.56 6.52 -18.65
CA VAL A 253 -10.85 5.64 -17.52
C VAL A 253 -10.53 4.21 -17.93
N ASP A 254 -10.05 3.41 -16.97
CA ASP A 254 -9.87 1.98 -17.14
C ASP A 254 -10.97 1.21 -16.41
N TRP A 255 -11.65 0.33 -17.14
CA TRP A 255 -12.71 -0.54 -16.61
C TRP A 255 -12.33 -2.02 -16.66
N SER A 256 -11.07 -2.35 -16.99
CA SER A 256 -10.60 -3.73 -17.16
C SER A 256 -10.84 -4.62 -15.93
N LYS A 257 -10.83 -4.06 -14.72
CA LYS A 257 -11.09 -4.79 -13.46
C LYS A 257 -12.58 -4.97 -13.13
N GLY A 258 -13.49 -4.34 -13.89
CA GLY A 258 -14.93 -4.37 -13.63
C GLY A 258 -15.35 -3.64 -12.33
N GLY A 259 -16.63 -3.74 -11.99
CA GLY A 259 -17.23 -3.14 -10.78
C GLY A 259 -17.98 -1.82 -11.02
N PRO A 260 -18.49 -1.18 -9.95
CA PRO A 260 -19.31 0.03 -10.04
C PRO A 260 -18.51 1.31 -10.31
N HIS A 261 -17.17 1.25 -10.29
CA HIS A 261 -16.29 2.38 -10.49
C HIS A 261 -15.03 1.98 -11.30
N PRO A 262 -14.39 2.91 -12.02
CA PRO A 262 -13.16 2.64 -12.77
C PRO A 262 -12.02 2.10 -11.88
N THR A 263 -11.11 1.35 -12.49
CA THR A 263 -9.89 0.80 -11.89
C THR A 263 -9.19 1.86 -11.04
N LYS A 264 -8.92 1.50 -9.79
CA LYS A 264 -8.07 2.28 -8.89
C LYS A 264 -6.61 1.93 -9.19
N TYR A 265 -5.79 2.95 -9.39
CA TYR A 265 -4.34 2.81 -9.54
C TYR A 265 -3.67 2.88 -8.17
N SER A 266 -2.86 1.88 -7.87
CA SER A 266 -1.97 1.84 -6.71
C SER A 266 -0.60 2.44 -7.03
N ARG A 267 0.28 2.54 -6.03
CA ARG A 267 1.63 3.10 -6.16
C ARG A 267 2.48 2.46 -7.27
N THR A 268 2.32 1.16 -7.52
CA THR A 268 3.11 0.42 -8.53
C THR A 268 2.55 0.59 -9.94
N ASP A 269 1.29 0.97 -10.06
CA ASP A 269 0.62 1.03 -11.36
C ASP A 269 0.93 2.34 -12.11
N VAL A 270 1.20 3.44 -11.38
CA VAL A 270 1.47 4.76 -11.97
C VAL A 270 2.92 4.87 -12.47
N THR A 271 3.15 4.47 -13.71
CA THR A 271 4.46 4.56 -14.39
C THR A 271 4.45 5.55 -15.56
N VAL A 272 5.64 5.91 -16.06
CA VAL A 272 5.76 6.74 -17.27
C VAL A 272 5.08 6.06 -18.46
N GLU A 273 5.24 4.74 -18.55
CA GLU A 273 4.61 3.91 -19.58
C GLU A 273 3.09 3.94 -19.45
N LEU A 274 2.54 3.91 -18.24
CA LEU A 274 1.09 4.06 -18.04
C LEU A 274 0.61 5.44 -18.51
N LEU A 275 1.31 6.52 -18.17
CA LEU A 275 0.95 7.88 -18.61
C LEU A 275 1.08 8.07 -20.12
N GLN A 276 2.13 7.50 -20.73
CA GLN A 276 2.30 7.47 -22.18
C GLN A 276 1.18 6.64 -22.84
N LYS A 277 0.82 5.49 -22.26
CA LYS A 277 -0.30 4.65 -22.70
C LYS A 277 -1.63 5.38 -22.58
N MET A 278 -1.86 6.16 -21.51
CA MET A 278 -3.05 7.01 -21.37
C MET A 278 -3.10 8.06 -22.49
N ARG A 279 -1.97 8.67 -22.86
CA ARG A 279 -1.88 9.68 -23.93
C ARG A 279 -2.02 9.11 -25.35
N SER A 280 -1.57 7.87 -25.58
CA SER A 280 -1.42 7.27 -26.92
C SER A 280 -2.35 6.07 -27.19
N GLY A 281 -3.07 5.56 -26.19
CA GLY A 281 -3.63 4.21 -26.20
C GLY A 281 -4.88 3.98 -27.04
N LYS A 282 -5.52 5.01 -27.60
CA LYS A 282 -6.67 4.86 -28.52
C LYS A 282 -6.62 5.92 -29.62
N MET A 283 -6.66 5.47 -30.87
CA MET A 283 -6.91 6.33 -32.03
C MET A 283 -8.40 6.69 -32.08
N CYS A 284 -8.68 7.95 -32.34
CA CYS A 284 -10.01 8.53 -32.43
C CYS A 284 -10.07 9.56 -33.55
N GLU A 285 -11.22 9.68 -34.20
CA GLU A 285 -11.46 10.71 -35.20
C GLU A 285 -11.64 12.08 -34.53
N TYR A 286 -10.95 13.10 -35.07
CA TYR A 286 -11.05 14.50 -34.68
C TYR A 286 -11.11 15.35 -35.95
N ASN A 287 -12.22 16.06 -36.15
CA ASN A 287 -12.49 16.85 -37.37
C ASN A 287 -12.21 16.09 -38.68
N GLY A 288 -12.62 14.82 -38.78
CA GLY A 288 -12.41 14.00 -39.97
C GLY A 288 -11.01 13.38 -40.11
N LYS A 289 -10.11 13.59 -39.14
CA LYS A 289 -8.75 13.01 -39.13
C LYS A 289 -8.54 12.07 -37.97
N LEU A 290 -7.79 10.98 -38.18
CA LEU A 290 -7.39 10.09 -37.09
C LEU A 290 -6.33 10.75 -36.20
N THR A 291 -6.57 10.78 -34.90
CA THR A 291 -5.71 11.38 -33.87
C THR A 291 -5.70 10.51 -32.60
N THR A 292 -4.76 10.72 -31.69
CA THR A 292 -4.78 10.09 -30.35
C THR A 292 -4.99 11.17 -29.30
N SER A 293 -6.10 11.19 -28.54
CA SER A 293 -6.16 11.99 -27.31
C SER A 293 -7.45 11.82 -26.50
N PRO A 294 -7.43 11.07 -25.39
CA PRO A 294 -8.11 11.54 -24.19
C PRO A 294 -7.31 12.71 -23.59
N LEU A 295 -7.95 13.84 -23.32
CA LEU A 295 -7.27 15.03 -22.81
C LEU A 295 -7.13 15.03 -21.28
N ILE A 296 -7.98 14.26 -20.61
CA ILE A 296 -8.19 14.29 -19.16
C ILE A 296 -8.16 12.86 -18.64
N ASN A 297 -7.58 12.63 -17.47
CA ASN A 297 -7.62 11.34 -16.79
C ASN A 297 -8.40 11.46 -15.48
N ARG A 298 -9.33 10.53 -15.24
CA ARG A 298 -10.04 10.42 -13.96
C ARG A 298 -9.39 9.33 -13.12
N LYS A 299 -9.08 9.68 -11.85
CA LYS A 299 -8.59 8.77 -10.79
C LYS A 299 -7.09 8.45 -10.85
N SER A 300 -6.27 9.45 -11.16
CA SER A 300 -4.86 9.46 -10.81
C SER A 300 -4.62 10.46 -9.69
N ALA A 301 -4.13 9.91 -8.57
CA ALA A 301 -3.30 10.53 -7.52
C ALA A 301 -3.84 10.53 -6.08
N VAL A 302 -3.98 9.34 -5.49
CA VAL A 302 -3.73 9.19 -4.05
C VAL A 302 -2.84 7.98 -3.89
N SER A 303 -1.55 8.16 -4.20
CA SER A 303 -0.52 7.22 -3.75
C SER A 303 0.93 7.71 -3.88
N ASN A 304 1.31 8.76 -4.60
CA ASN A 304 2.75 8.94 -4.86
C ASN A 304 3.20 10.40 -4.99
N CYS A 305 3.25 11.11 -3.87
CA CYS A 305 4.06 12.33 -3.80
C CYS A 305 5.56 11.99 -3.95
N GLY A 306 6.03 10.90 -3.32
CA GLY A 306 7.45 10.50 -3.31
C GLY A 306 8.11 10.35 -4.68
N LYS A 307 7.49 9.63 -5.63
CA LYS A 307 8.06 9.47 -6.99
C LYS A 307 7.73 10.62 -7.94
N PHE A 308 6.64 11.35 -7.70
CA PHE A 308 6.37 12.60 -8.42
C PHE A 308 7.49 13.62 -8.15
N LEU A 309 7.92 13.74 -6.89
CA LEU A 309 9.06 14.57 -6.50
C LEU A 309 10.33 14.22 -7.30
N ALA A 310 10.66 12.95 -7.49
CA ALA A 310 11.86 12.56 -8.26
C ALA A 310 11.84 12.88 -9.77
N THR A 311 10.72 13.38 -10.32
CA THR A 311 10.54 13.67 -11.76
C THR A 311 10.27 15.14 -12.06
N VAL A 312 10.27 15.99 -11.03
CA VAL A 312 9.95 17.41 -11.11
C VAL A 312 11.25 18.22 -11.05
N ASP A 313 11.38 19.24 -11.90
CA ASP A 313 12.55 20.14 -11.89
C ASP A 313 12.85 20.69 -10.49
N THR A 314 14.13 20.72 -10.13
CA THR A 314 14.70 20.97 -8.79
C THR A 314 14.04 22.12 -8.00
N PRO A 315 13.72 23.30 -8.59
CA PRO A 315 13.05 24.40 -7.87
C PRO A 315 11.59 24.10 -7.50
N HIS A 316 10.85 23.38 -8.36
CA HIS A 316 9.44 23.06 -8.14
C HIS A 316 9.26 21.93 -7.11
N LEU A 317 10.30 21.11 -6.91
CA LEU A 317 10.32 20.07 -5.89
C LEU A 317 10.31 20.68 -4.48
N VAL A 318 11.15 21.70 -4.25
CA VAL A 318 11.24 22.39 -2.96
C VAL A 318 9.90 23.04 -2.60
N ASP A 319 9.24 23.70 -3.55
CA ASP A 319 7.92 24.29 -3.31
C ASP A 319 6.86 23.24 -2.98
N LEU A 320 6.87 22.08 -3.63
CA LEU A 320 5.93 21.01 -3.31
C LEU A 320 6.17 20.46 -1.88
N VAL A 321 7.43 20.27 -1.51
CA VAL A 321 7.80 19.82 -0.15
C VAL A 321 7.47 20.90 0.89
N ARG A 322 7.62 22.18 0.55
CA ARG A 322 7.35 23.31 1.43
C ARG A 322 5.86 23.54 1.68
N TYR A 323 5.04 23.47 0.63
CA TYR A 323 3.64 23.92 0.69
C TYR A 323 2.61 22.79 0.69
N VAL A 324 2.92 21.63 0.10
CA VAL A 324 1.96 20.53 -0.05
C VAL A 324 2.22 19.43 0.97
N TYR A 325 3.47 19.06 1.19
CA TYR A 325 3.80 17.95 2.08
C TYR A 325 3.31 18.11 3.53
N PRO A 326 3.41 19.30 4.18
CA PRO A 326 2.89 19.48 5.53
C PRO A 326 1.38 19.26 5.64
N ARG A 327 0.63 19.56 4.57
CA ARG A 327 -0.82 19.32 4.52
C ARG A 327 -1.16 17.84 4.45
N LEU A 328 -0.36 17.04 3.73
CA LEU A 328 -0.52 15.59 3.66
C LEU A 328 -0.20 14.90 4.99
N VAL A 329 0.81 15.41 5.70
CA VAL A 329 1.21 14.92 7.02
C VAL A 329 0.10 15.15 8.07
N CYS A 330 -0.64 16.26 7.95
CA CYS A 330 -1.73 16.62 8.84
C CYS A 330 -3.13 16.26 8.30
N ASP A 331 -3.24 15.40 7.29
CA ASP A 331 -4.52 15.06 6.66
C ASP A 331 -5.49 14.40 7.64
N VAL A 332 -6.79 14.66 7.49
CA VAL A 332 -7.82 14.06 8.36
C VAL A 332 -7.92 12.54 8.18
N GLN A 333 -7.62 12.03 6.98
CA GLN A 333 -7.66 10.61 6.67
C GLN A 333 -6.33 9.93 7.05
N ASP A 334 -6.42 8.92 7.91
CA ASP A 334 -5.30 8.06 8.30
C ASP A 334 -4.62 7.39 7.10
N SER A 335 -5.39 7.00 6.09
CA SER A 335 -4.87 6.41 4.85
C SER A 335 -3.97 7.38 4.05
N VAL A 336 -4.20 8.68 4.13
CA VAL A 336 -3.37 9.72 3.48
C VAL A 336 -2.11 9.96 4.31
N ARG A 337 -2.22 10.06 5.63
CA ARG A 337 -1.05 10.22 6.52
C ARG A 337 -0.12 9.02 6.49
N LEU A 338 -0.66 7.80 6.43
CA LEU A 338 0.10 6.57 6.17
C LEU A 338 0.92 6.69 4.88
N LYS A 339 0.37 7.36 3.87
CA LYS A 339 1.09 7.57 2.62
C LYS A 339 2.13 8.68 2.71
N ALA A 340 1.87 9.72 3.51
CA ALA A 340 2.87 10.75 3.81
C ALA A 340 4.11 10.13 4.47
N VAL A 341 3.94 9.17 5.39
CA VAL A 341 5.07 8.44 6.00
C VAL A 341 6.00 7.83 4.94
N GLU A 342 5.47 7.17 3.91
CA GLU A 342 6.29 6.57 2.83
C GLU A 342 7.10 7.59 2.01
N VAL A 343 6.76 8.88 2.09
CA VAL A 343 7.47 9.95 1.40
C VAL A 343 8.71 10.39 2.19
N CYS A 344 8.74 10.22 3.51
CA CYS A 344 9.85 10.65 4.37
C CYS A 344 11.21 10.09 3.91
N ALA A 345 11.32 8.81 3.58
CA ALA A 345 12.57 8.22 3.09
C ALA A 345 13.00 8.81 1.74
N THR A 346 12.04 9.16 0.88
CA THR A 346 12.36 9.81 -0.40
C THR A 346 12.86 11.23 -0.19
N LEU A 347 12.27 11.97 0.75
CA LEU A 347 12.76 13.30 1.13
C LEU A 347 14.16 13.22 1.76
N GLY A 348 14.45 12.18 2.54
CA GLY A 348 15.80 11.93 3.08
C GLY A 348 16.85 11.68 1.99
N LYS A 349 16.46 11.11 0.83
CA LYS A 349 17.38 10.98 -0.32
C LYS A 349 17.59 12.33 -1.01
N LEU A 350 16.52 13.09 -1.18
CA LEU A 350 16.52 14.38 -1.88
C LEU A 350 17.19 15.51 -1.08
N SER A 351 17.18 15.41 0.25
CA SER A 351 17.80 16.40 1.14
C SER A 351 19.32 16.53 0.98
N ARG A 352 19.98 15.54 0.38
CA ARG A 352 21.40 15.64 0.00
C ARG A 352 21.66 16.70 -1.08
N THR A 353 20.64 17.04 -1.85
CA THR A 353 20.71 17.95 -2.99
C THR A 353 19.86 19.20 -2.84
N LEU A 354 18.97 19.22 -1.85
CA LEU A 354 17.91 20.22 -1.69
C LEU A 354 17.77 20.65 -0.24
N ASP A 355 17.50 21.93 -0.02
CA ASP A 355 17.23 22.50 1.31
C ASP A 355 15.80 22.16 1.78
N ILE A 356 15.59 20.89 2.18
CA ILE A 356 14.29 20.37 2.61
C ILE A 356 14.30 19.66 3.97
N LEU A 357 15.46 19.60 4.65
CA LEU A 357 15.60 18.95 5.96
C LEU A 357 14.63 19.49 7.03
N PRO A 358 14.40 20.82 7.16
CA PRO A 358 13.46 21.33 8.16
C PRO A 358 12.03 20.79 7.98
N TYR A 359 11.60 20.60 6.72
CA TYR A 359 10.28 20.05 6.40
C TYR A 359 10.18 18.57 6.71
N LEU A 360 11.26 17.82 6.47
CA LEU A 360 11.35 16.40 6.82
C LEU A 360 11.29 16.20 8.35
N PHE A 361 12.10 16.95 9.11
CA PHE A 361 12.12 16.84 10.57
C PHE A 361 10.77 17.23 11.19
N ASN A 362 10.16 18.32 10.74
CA ASN A 362 8.82 18.69 11.19
C ASN A 362 7.78 17.60 10.86
N ALA A 363 7.83 17.02 9.65
CA ALA A 363 6.93 15.95 9.27
C ALA A 363 7.10 14.71 10.16
N VAL A 364 8.34 14.29 10.43
CA VAL A 364 8.63 13.18 11.35
C VAL A 364 8.10 13.48 12.75
N ALA A 365 8.34 14.69 13.28
CA ALA A 365 7.88 15.08 14.61
C ALA A 365 6.35 15.04 14.76
N VAL A 366 5.60 15.40 13.69
CA VAL A 366 4.14 15.33 13.65
C VAL A 366 3.64 13.89 13.51
N LEU A 367 4.19 13.12 12.56
CA LEU A 367 3.81 11.71 12.36
C LEU A 367 4.16 10.83 13.56
N ALA A 368 5.23 11.19 14.28
CA ALA A 368 5.61 10.59 15.55
C ALA A 368 4.68 11.02 16.70
N ARG A 369 3.63 11.78 16.49
CA ARG A 369 2.60 12.02 17.51
C ARG A 369 1.19 11.73 16.97
N ASP A 370 1.11 11.00 15.86
CA ASP A 370 -0.17 10.68 15.22
C ASP A 370 -1.09 9.89 16.15
N TRP A 371 -2.37 10.24 16.17
CA TRP A 371 -3.37 9.54 16.97
C TRP A 371 -3.58 8.09 16.51
N PHE A 372 -3.36 7.80 15.22
CA PHE A 372 -3.56 6.47 14.65
C PHE A 372 -2.29 5.61 14.70
N TRP A 373 -2.36 4.51 15.44
CA TRP A 373 -1.21 3.63 15.71
C TRP A 373 -0.54 3.07 14.45
N ARG A 374 -1.28 2.84 13.36
CA ARG A 374 -0.68 2.34 12.11
C ARG A 374 0.25 3.36 11.46
N VAL A 375 -0.07 4.66 11.56
CA VAL A 375 0.82 5.72 11.06
C VAL A 375 2.13 5.69 11.85
N ARG A 376 2.04 5.65 13.19
CA ARG A 376 3.20 5.58 14.08
C ARG A 376 4.05 4.33 13.83
N CYS A 377 3.41 3.18 13.64
CA CYS A 377 4.05 1.91 13.30
C CYS A 377 4.74 1.98 11.93
N SER A 378 4.07 2.51 10.91
CA SER A 378 4.66 2.69 9.58
C SER A 378 5.87 3.62 9.59
N LEU A 379 5.88 4.62 10.48
CA LEU A 379 6.98 5.59 10.59
C LEU A 379 8.28 4.93 11.04
N LEU A 380 8.22 3.94 11.94
CA LEU A 380 9.39 3.22 12.45
C LEU A 380 10.22 2.57 11.33
N ASN A 381 9.54 2.00 10.33
CA ASN A 381 10.19 1.43 9.15
C ASN A 381 10.93 2.49 8.32
N GLN A 382 10.38 3.71 8.25
CA GLN A 382 10.98 4.80 7.49
C GLN A 382 12.11 5.50 8.26
N LEU A 383 12.01 5.58 9.59
CA LEU A 383 13.04 6.20 10.44
C LEU A 383 14.41 5.53 10.28
N CYS A 384 14.45 4.19 10.24
CA CYS A 384 15.68 3.45 10.03
C CYS A 384 16.36 3.81 8.69
N GLU A 385 15.58 3.92 7.60
CA GLU A 385 16.10 4.30 6.28
C GLU A 385 16.57 5.76 6.25
N ILE A 386 15.86 6.67 6.91
CA ILE A 386 16.24 8.09 6.97
C ILE A 386 17.51 8.29 7.79
N CYS A 387 17.63 7.62 8.94
CA CYS A 387 18.83 7.69 9.77
C CYS A 387 20.07 7.20 9.01
N GLU A 388 19.96 6.09 8.26
CA GLU A 388 21.03 5.60 7.38
C GLU A 388 21.43 6.64 6.30
N LEU A 389 20.46 7.37 5.75
CA LEU A 389 20.70 8.35 4.69
C LEU A 389 21.32 9.66 5.18
N LEU A 390 20.95 10.11 6.38
CA LEU A 390 21.35 11.40 6.94
C LEU A 390 22.62 11.31 7.80
N TRP A 391 23.04 10.12 8.20
CA TRP A 391 24.30 9.92 8.91
C TRP A 391 25.48 10.54 8.13
N PRO A 392 26.36 11.36 8.74
CA PRO A 392 26.53 11.65 10.18
C PRO A 392 25.94 12.99 10.65
N HIS A 393 24.95 13.56 9.97
CA HIS A 393 24.31 14.81 10.41
C HIS A 393 23.50 14.63 11.71
N ASP A 394 23.34 15.72 12.47
CA ASP A 394 22.67 15.74 13.77
C ASP A 394 21.23 15.17 13.65
N SER A 395 21.07 13.93 14.13
CA SER A 395 19.86 13.12 14.01
C SER A 395 19.09 13.07 15.33
N SER A 396 19.39 13.96 16.27
CA SER A 396 18.82 13.98 17.63
C SER A 396 17.28 14.00 17.60
N ASP A 397 16.67 14.84 16.75
CA ASP A 397 15.22 14.89 16.57
C ASP A 397 14.60 13.57 16.08
N LEU A 398 15.30 12.86 15.18
CA LEU A 398 14.86 11.57 14.66
C LEU A 398 14.99 10.47 15.72
N ALA A 399 16.05 10.56 16.52
CA ALA A 399 16.33 9.64 17.61
C ALA A 399 15.29 9.79 18.72
N GLU A 400 14.91 11.02 19.08
CA GLU A 400 13.83 11.29 20.03
C GLU A 400 12.48 10.77 19.52
N ALA A 401 12.16 10.99 18.23
CA ALA A 401 10.95 10.47 17.61
C ALA A 401 10.87 8.93 17.68
N TYR A 402 12.02 8.25 17.60
CA TYR A 402 12.13 6.81 17.77
C TYR A 402 11.98 6.37 19.24
N VAL A 403 12.71 7.00 20.18
CA VAL A 403 12.66 6.65 21.61
C VAL A 403 11.22 6.81 22.16
N LEU A 404 10.49 7.84 21.70
CA LEU A 404 9.08 8.04 22.02
C LEU A 404 8.18 6.84 21.63
N ARG A 405 8.62 5.97 20.71
CA ARG A 405 7.90 4.76 20.31
C ARG A 405 8.17 3.53 21.14
N LEU A 406 9.30 3.49 21.86
CA LEU A 406 9.58 2.41 22.80
C LEU A 406 8.55 2.41 23.95
N HIS A 407 7.99 3.57 24.29
CA HIS A 407 6.93 3.74 25.29
C HIS A 407 5.54 4.04 24.69
N ASP A 408 5.26 3.60 23.47
CA ASP A 408 3.97 3.88 22.81
C ASP A 408 2.79 3.23 23.55
N ASN A 409 1.62 3.87 23.54
CA ASN A 409 0.43 3.31 24.19
C ASN A 409 -0.10 2.05 23.48
N ALA A 410 0.18 1.88 22.18
CA ALA A 410 -0.21 0.70 21.41
C ALA A 410 0.90 -0.37 21.43
N ASN A 411 0.57 -1.57 21.94
CA ASN A 411 1.46 -2.74 21.97
C ASN A 411 2.12 -3.05 20.59
N LYS A 412 1.37 -2.96 19.49
CA LYS A 412 1.89 -3.18 18.14
C LYS A 412 2.99 -2.20 17.74
N VAL A 413 2.91 -0.96 18.22
CA VAL A 413 3.93 0.06 17.93
C VAL A 413 5.18 -0.20 18.78
N ARG A 414 5.00 -0.55 20.06
CA ARG A 414 6.12 -0.95 20.92
C ARG A 414 6.85 -2.19 20.41
N ALA A 415 6.12 -3.19 19.91
CA ALA A 415 6.72 -4.39 19.33
C ALA A 415 7.55 -4.07 18.09
N GLU A 416 7.02 -3.29 17.15
CA GLU A 416 7.75 -2.85 15.97
C GLU A 416 9.00 -2.01 16.32
N ALA A 417 8.90 -1.17 17.36
CA ALA A 417 10.04 -0.40 17.86
C ALA A 417 11.09 -1.32 18.49
N ALA A 418 10.67 -2.24 19.37
CA ALA A 418 11.54 -3.22 20.01
C ALA A 418 12.30 -4.09 18.99
N GLU A 419 11.67 -4.47 17.88
CA GLU A 419 12.32 -5.25 16.81
C GLU A 419 13.44 -4.46 16.09
N LYS A 420 13.39 -3.13 16.13
CA LYS A 420 14.33 -2.24 15.41
C LYS A 420 15.43 -1.66 16.29
N VAL A 421 15.48 -1.97 17.58
CA VAL A 421 16.47 -1.38 18.52
C VAL A 421 17.91 -1.60 18.08
N SER A 422 18.24 -2.78 17.55
CA SER A 422 19.59 -3.08 17.05
C SER A 422 19.94 -2.32 15.79
N GLN A 423 18.97 -2.07 14.90
CA GLN A 423 19.18 -1.28 13.69
C GLN A 423 19.41 0.19 14.05
N MET A 424 18.57 0.76 14.93
CA MET A 424 18.70 2.15 15.35
C MET A 424 19.97 2.40 16.16
N CYS A 425 20.37 1.46 17.02
CA CYS A 425 21.60 1.57 17.82
C CYS A 425 22.85 1.83 16.94
N ARG A 426 22.90 1.31 15.71
CA ARG A 426 24.03 1.52 14.77
C ARG A 426 24.18 2.95 14.27
N TRP A 427 23.09 3.73 14.29
CA TRP A 427 23.04 5.10 13.75
C TRP A 427 23.07 6.17 14.83
N LEU A 428 23.13 5.78 16.09
CA LEU A 428 23.09 6.68 17.23
C LEU A 428 24.44 6.69 17.94
N SER A 429 24.77 7.80 18.58
CA SER A 429 25.96 7.85 19.42
C SER A 429 25.80 6.90 20.61
N VAL A 430 26.93 6.38 21.10
CA VAL A 430 26.93 5.53 22.30
C VAL A 430 26.37 6.28 23.50
N THR A 431 26.62 7.59 23.61
CA THR A 431 26.07 8.45 24.67
C THR A 431 24.56 8.52 24.60
N PHE A 432 23.99 8.88 23.45
CA PHE A 432 22.54 8.95 23.27
C PHE A 432 21.87 7.59 23.51
N THR A 433 22.47 6.51 23.02
CA THR A 433 21.98 5.15 23.24
C THR A 433 21.93 4.82 24.72
N THR A 434 22.99 5.15 25.46
CA THR A 434 23.09 4.87 26.90
C THR A 434 22.11 5.70 27.72
N ASP A 435 21.92 6.96 27.37
CA ASP A 435 21.10 7.90 28.15
C ASP A 435 19.61 7.77 27.85
N HIS A 436 19.23 7.38 26.62
CA HIS A 436 17.84 7.42 26.17
C HIS A 436 17.25 6.09 25.69
N MET A 437 18.05 5.15 25.17
CA MET A 437 17.52 3.87 24.68
C MET A 437 17.68 2.72 25.67
N LEU A 438 18.85 2.59 26.30
CA LEU A 438 19.11 1.51 27.27
C LEU A 438 18.14 1.51 28.46
N PRO A 439 17.72 2.67 29.03
CA PRO A 439 16.72 2.70 30.10
C PRO A 439 15.37 2.11 29.70
N CYS A 440 15.00 2.19 28.42
CA CYS A 440 13.73 1.66 27.92
C CYS A 440 13.72 0.12 27.84
N LEU A 441 14.88 -0.53 27.83
CA LEU A 441 14.96 -1.99 27.62
C LEU A 441 14.35 -2.78 28.77
N GLU A 442 14.46 -2.28 30.00
CA GLU A 442 13.88 -2.91 31.18
C GLU A 442 12.35 -2.97 31.08
N ASP A 443 11.72 -1.86 30.72
CA ASP A 443 10.27 -1.77 30.48
C ASP A 443 9.82 -2.70 29.34
N LEU A 444 10.61 -2.78 28.26
CA LEU A 444 10.29 -3.64 27.10
C LEU A 444 10.48 -5.13 27.39
N SER A 445 11.48 -5.50 28.19
CA SER A 445 11.74 -6.90 28.58
C SER A 445 10.69 -7.42 29.56
N SER A 446 10.03 -6.52 30.29
CA SER A 446 8.95 -6.82 31.24
C SER A 446 7.56 -6.43 30.74
N ASP A 447 7.42 -6.08 29.45
CA ASP A 447 6.17 -5.59 28.87
C ASP A 447 5.01 -6.57 29.09
N SER A 448 3.83 -6.03 29.36
CA SER A 448 2.57 -6.78 29.45
C SER A 448 2.28 -7.68 28.23
N ASP A 449 2.68 -7.26 27.02
CA ASP A 449 2.37 -7.95 25.77
C ASP A 449 3.54 -8.85 25.32
N GLN A 450 3.25 -10.14 25.13
CA GLN A 450 4.27 -11.12 24.74
C GLN A 450 4.93 -10.83 23.38
N ASN A 451 4.24 -10.15 22.46
CA ASN A 451 4.81 -9.85 21.14
C ASN A 451 5.88 -8.77 21.25
N VAL A 452 5.73 -7.84 22.21
CA VAL A 452 6.76 -6.81 22.49
C VAL A 452 8.02 -7.48 23.04
N ARG A 453 7.85 -8.36 24.03
CA ARG A 453 8.96 -9.10 24.63
C ARG A 453 9.66 -10.01 23.62
N HIS A 454 8.89 -10.70 22.76
CA HIS A 454 9.44 -11.51 21.67
C HIS A 454 10.19 -10.67 20.63
N ALA A 455 9.63 -9.51 20.24
CA ALA A 455 10.30 -8.58 19.32
C ALA A 455 11.63 -8.07 19.89
N LEU A 456 11.66 -7.71 21.18
CA LEU A 456 12.89 -7.34 21.87
C LEU A 456 13.88 -8.50 21.87
N ALA A 457 13.44 -9.71 22.25
CA ALA A 457 14.27 -10.92 22.27
C ALA A 457 14.94 -11.18 20.91
N SER A 458 14.22 -10.90 19.82
CA SER A 458 14.75 -11.05 18.47
C SER A 458 15.88 -10.05 18.17
N ALA A 459 15.81 -8.83 18.69
CA ALA A 459 16.69 -7.73 18.28
C ALA A 459 17.84 -7.44 19.26
N ILE A 460 17.65 -7.66 20.57
CA ILE A 460 18.50 -7.15 21.64
C ILE A 460 19.99 -7.53 21.52
N ILE A 461 20.31 -8.75 21.02
CA ILE A 461 21.71 -9.22 20.84
C ILE A 461 22.43 -8.35 19.80
N GLY A 462 21.72 -7.87 18.79
CA GLY A 462 22.31 -7.07 17.72
C GLY A 462 22.86 -5.71 18.17
N MET A 463 22.55 -5.28 19.40
CA MET A 463 23.10 -4.05 20.00
C MET A 463 24.51 -4.25 20.57
N ALA A 464 24.86 -5.46 20.99
CA ALA A 464 26.10 -5.73 21.71
C ALA A 464 27.38 -5.37 20.91
N PRO A 465 27.47 -5.57 19.58
CA PRO A 465 28.64 -5.15 18.81
C PRO A 465 28.88 -3.64 18.79
N VAL A 466 27.80 -2.85 18.94
CA VAL A 466 27.87 -1.39 18.92
C VAL A 466 28.26 -0.84 20.30
N LEU A 467 27.72 -1.44 21.36
CA LEU A 467 27.96 -1.03 22.75
C LEU A 467 29.34 -1.45 23.28
N GLY A 468 29.91 -2.53 22.74
CA GLY A 468 31.09 -3.17 23.32
C GLY A 468 30.75 -3.99 24.57
N GLN A 469 31.74 -4.76 25.04
CA GLN A 469 31.54 -5.81 26.05
C GLN A 469 31.08 -5.26 27.41
N ASP A 470 31.67 -4.15 27.89
CA ASP A 470 31.38 -3.60 29.22
C ASP A 470 29.93 -3.10 29.34
N LEU A 471 29.47 -2.31 28.36
CA LEU A 471 28.10 -1.80 28.34
C LEU A 471 27.09 -2.91 28.06
N ALA A 472 27.42 -3.87 27.19
CA ALA A 472 26.56 -5.04 26.95
C ALA A 472 26.35 -5.87 28.23
N ASN A 473 27.43 -6.11 28.99
CA ASN A 473 27.36 -6.83 30.26
C ASN A 473 26.57 -6.08 31.33
N ARG A 474 26.69 -4.75 31.36
CA ARG A 474 25.98 -3.92 32.34
C ARG A 474 24.49 -3.78 32.04
N TYR A 475 24.12 -3.56 30.78
CA TYR A 475 22.75 -3.16 30.42
C TYR A 475 21.97 -4.25 29.67
N LEU A 476 22.60 -5.05 28.81
CA LEU A 476 21.86 -6.07 28.05
C LEU A 476 21.68 -7.37 28.85
N ARG A 477 22.70 -7.79 29.61
CA ARG A 477 22.67 -9.04 30.38
C ARG A 477 21.42 -9.18 31.28
N PRO A 478 21.01 -8.17 32.09
CA PRO A 478 19.83 -8.32 32.94
C PRO A 478 18.55 -8.58 32.13
N ASN A 479 18.40 -7.86 31.00
CA ASN A 479 17.28 -8.02 30.08
C ASN A 479 17.27 -9.40 29.41
N PHE A 480 18.45 -9.94 29.07
CA PHE A 480 18.56 -11.32 28.57
C PHE A 480 18.08 -12.36 29.56
N LEU A 481 18.53 -12.27 30.81
CA LEU A 481 18.14 -13.21 31.85
C LEU A 481 16.63 -13.13 32.13
N ALA A 482 16.06 -11.91 32.11
CA ALA A 482 14.62 -11.72 32.23
C ALA A 482 13.84 -12.40 31.08
N LEU A 483 14.27 -12.19 29.82
CA LEU A 483 13.62 -12.80 28.63
C LEU A 483 13.83 -14.32 28.55
N LEU A 484 14.94 -14.83 29.10
CA LEU A 484 15.20 -16.27 29.17
C LEU A 484 14.30 -16.98 30.19
N GLN A 485 13.86 -16.25 31.23
CA GLN A 485 12.91 -16.70 32.25
C GLN A 485 11.47 -16.26 31.94
N ASP A 486 11.17 -15.92 30.68
CA ASP A 486 9.86 -15.40 30.28
C ASP A 486 8.74 -16.43 30.43
N LYS A 487 7.54 -15.95 30.77
CA LYS A 487 6.32 -16.76 30.86
C LYS A 487 5.93 -17.41 29.53
N SER A 488 6.26 -16.78 28.40
CA SER A 488 5.94 -17.29 27.07
C SER A 488 7.07 -18.19 26.54
N PRO A 489 6.77 -19.44 26.14
CA PRO A 489 7.77 -20.33 25.57
C PRO A 489 8.37 -19.79 24.26
N TYR A 490 7.63 -18.96 23.51
CA TYR A 490 8.11 -18.36 22.27
C TYR A 490 9.17 -17.28 22.50
N VAL A 491 9.10 -16.54 23.61
CA VAL A 491 10.12 -15.55 23.98
C VAL A 491 11.39 -16.26 24.41
N ARG A 492 11.27 -17.27 25.29
CA ARG A 492 12.39 -18.09 25.74
C ARG A 492 13.11 -18.76 24.57
N LEU A 493 12.34 -19.35 23.64
CA LEU A 493 12.88 -19.99 22.44
C LEU A 493 13.67 -19.02 21.56
N GLU A 494 13.19 -17.79 21.40
CA GLU A 494 13.87 -16.75 20.61
C GLU A 494 15.27 -16.43 21.17
N ILE A 495 15.39 -16.34 22.50
CA ILE A 495 16.70 -16.13 23.15
C ILE A 495 17.59 -17.37 23.01
N VAL A 496 17.06 -18.56 23.29
CA VAL A 496 17.81 -19.83 23.24
C VAL A 496 18.42 -20.05 21.85
N THR A 497 17.64 -19.85 20.79
CA THR A 497 18.12 -20.09 19.41
C THR A 497 19.22 -19.10 18.97
N LYS A 498 19.39 -17.99 19.68
CA LYS A 498 20.42 -16.97 19.42
C LYS A 498 21.57 -16.97 20.43
N PHE A 499 21.61 -17.95 21.33
CA PHE A 499 22.56 -18.01 22.43
C PHE A 499 24.03 -18.01 21.98
N ASP A 500 24.37 -18.62 20.85
CA ASP A 500 25.72 -18.62 20.29
C ASP A 500 26.34 -17.22 20.18
N LEU A 501 25.54 -16.28 19.69
CA LEU A 501 25.96 -14.89 19.51
C LEU A 501 26.17 -14.24 20.88
N LEU A 502 25.34 -14.58 21.86
CA LEU A 502 25.48 -14.12 23.24
C LEU A 502 26.78 -14.63 23.88
N ASN A 503 27.06 -15.93 23.73
CA ASN A 503 28.21 -16.60 24.34
C ASN A 503 29.53 -16.03 23.80
N GLN A 504 29.60 -15.75 22.49
CA GLN A 504 30.77 -15.13 21.86
C GLN A 504 31.07 -13.71 22.39
N MET A 505 30.02 -12.97 22.78
CA MET A 505 30.14 -11.56 23.15
C MET A 505 30.33 -11.33 24.64
N ILE A 506 29.64 -12.09 25.48
CA ILE A 506 29.71 -11.92 26.93
C ILE A 506 30.94 -12.63 27.52
N ARG A 507 31.38 -13.76 26.90
CA ARG A 507 32.48 -14.60 27.38
C ARG A 507 32.40 -14.90 28.88
N ASP A 508 31.18 -15.15 29.37
CA ASP A 508 30.92 -15.50 30.76
C ASP A 508 30.38 -16.94 30.81
N ASN A 509 31.14 -17.84 31.42
CA ASN A 509 30.74 -19.24 31.59
C ASN A 509 29.46 -19.40 32.44
N LEU A 510 29.07 -18.35 33.18
CA LEU A 510 27.90 -18.36 34.08
C LEU A 510 26.55 -18.24 33.35
N LEU A 511 26.52 -18.03 32.02
CA LEU A 511 25.26 -17.95 31.26
C LEU A 511 24.71 -19.31 30.82
N TRP A 512 25.54 -20.37 30.85
CA TRP A 512 25.13 -21.69 30.40
C TRP A 512 24.07 -22.33 31.30
N GLU A 513 24.19 -22.19 32.63
CA GLU A 513 23.24 -22.77 33.58
C GLU A 513 21.79 -22.28 33.35
N PRO A 514 21.50 -20.95 33.32
CA PRO A 514 20.15 -20.47 33.02
C PRO A 514 19.61 -20.91 31.65
N VAL A 515 20.49 -21.03 30.66
CA VAL A 515 20.10 -21.38 29.29
C VAL A 515 19.78 -22.85 29.16
N LEU A 516 20.57 -23.72 29.78
CA LEU A 516 20.28 -25.14 29.86
C LEU A 516 18.95 -25.40 30.57
N LEU A 517 18.69 -24.71 31.68
CA LEU A 517 17.40 -24.79 32.36
C LEU A 517 16.25 -24.41 31.41
N ALA A 518 16.36 -23.30 30.69
CA ALA A 518 15.35 -22.88 29.72
C ALA A 518 15.18 -23.90 28.58
N ILE A 519 16.27 -24.51 28.09
CA ILE A 519 16.22 -25.55 27.05
C ILE A 519 15.46 -26.77 27.54
N PHE A 520 15.73 -27.26 28.75
CA PHE A 520 15.02 -28.41 29.31
C PHE A 520 13.54 -28.10 29.55
N GLU A 521 13.22 -26.92 30.10
CA GLU A 521 11.83 -26.49 30.25
C GLU A 521 11.09 -26.36 28.92
N LEU A 522 11.77 -25.94 27.85
CA LEU A 522 11.22 -25.88 26.49
C LEU A 522 11.09 -27.27 25.85
N ALA A 523 12.01 -28.19 26.14
CA ALA A 523 11.98 -29.57 25.65
C ALA A 523 10.78 -30.35 26.20
N ASP A 524 10.33 -30.02 27.41
CA ASP A 524 9.15 -30.61 28.03
C ASP A 524 7.81 -29.95 27.65
N GLN A 525 7.82 -28.93 26.78
CA GLN A 525 6.58 -28.29 26.32
C GLN A 525 5.77 -29.20 25.39
N THR A 526 4.45 -29.04 25.44
CA THR A 526 3.49 -29.77 24.59
C THR A 526 3.26 -29.13 23.23
N ASP A 527 3.72 -27.88 23.03
CA ASP A 527 3.57 -27.17 21.76
C ASP A 527 4.54 -27.70 20.70
N LEU A 528 3.99 -28.36 19.68
CA LEU A 528 4.74 -28.98 18.59
C LEU A 528 5.77 -28.05 17.94
N ARG A 529 5.48 -26.75 17.79
CA ARG A 529 6.40 -25.80 17.15
C ARG A 529 7.63 -25.54 18.03
N VAL A 530 7.41 -25.41 19.33
CA VAL A 530 8.49 -25.23 20.31
C VAL A 530 9.33 -26.51 20.38
N THR A 531 8.69 -27.67 20.46
CA THR A 531 9.38 -28.97 20.48
C THR A 531 10.24 -29.17 19.23
N LEU A 532 9.71 -28.92 18.04
CA LEU A 532 10.48 -29.04 16.79
C LEU A 532 11.67 -28.08 16.73
N ALA A 533 11.51 -26.84 17.22
CA ALA A 533 12.59 -25.87 17.24
C ALA A 533 13.73 -26.29 18.19
N ILE A 534 13.41 -26.80 19.38
CA ILE A 534 14.40 -27.36 20.30
C ILE A 534 15.07 -28.59 19.72
N ILE A 535 14.30 -29.51 19.13
CA ILE A 535 14.84 -30.69 18.43
C ILE A 535 15.91 -30.24 17.44
N HIS A 536 15.60 -29.30 16.54
CA HIS A 536 16.56 -28.78 15.56
C HIS A 536 17.76 -28.03 16.15
N TYR A 537 17.65 -27.51 17.37
CA TYR A 537 18.75 -26.84 18.05
C TYR A 537 19.76 -27.81 18.70
N ILE A 538 19.33 -29.02 19.08
CA ILE A 538 20.15 -30.00 19.82
C ILE A 538 21.49 -30.33 19.16
N PRO A 539 21.60 -30.61 17.84
CA PRO A 539 22.90 -30.92 17.24
C PRO A 539 23.95 -29.83 17.49
N ARG A 540 23.52 -28.56 17.45
CA ARG A 540 24.38 -27.41 17.68
C ARG A 540 24.82 -27.31 19.13
N LEU A 541 23.91 -27.55 20.07
CA LEU A 541 24.20 -27.62 21.50
C LEU A 541 25.19 -28.75 21.82
N ALA A 542 24.98 -29.92 21.23
CA ALA A 542 25.84 -31.08 21.39
C ALA A 542 27.26 -30.83 20.86
N SER A 543 27.38 -30.21 19.67
CA SER A 543 28.67 -29.79 19.11
C SER A 543 29.46 -28.85 20.03
N GLN A 544 28.77 -27.98 20.76
CA GLN A 544 29.39 -26.99 21.64
C GLN A 544 29.77 -27.52 23.03
N LEU A 545 28.92 -28.36 23.63
CA LEU A 545 29.09 -28.87 24.99
C LEU A 545 29.77 -30.26 25.02
N GLY A 546 29.89 -30.91 23.87
CA GLY A 546 30.59 -32.17 23.68
C GLY A 546 29.71 -33.41 23.87
N GLU A 547 30.30 -34.55 23.53
CA GLU A 547 29.64 -35.86 23.51
C GLU A 547 29.06 -36.25 24.89
N ALA A 548 29.84 -36.07 25.96
CA ALA A 548 29.43 -36.45 27.32
C ALA A 548 28.13 -35.73 27.75
N PHE A 549 28.06 -34.42 27.52
CA PHE A 549 26.86 -33.63 27.83
C PHE A 549 25.64 -34.11 27.05
N PHE A 550 25.81 -34.40 25.75
CA PHE A 550 24.70 -34.91 24.94
C PHE A 550 24.17 -36.25 25.48
N VAL A 551 25.07 -37.18 25.80
CA VAL A 551 24.71 -38.50 26.30
C VAL A 551 24.00 -38.40 27.65
N ASP A 552 24.55 -37.62 28.58
CA ASP A 552 24.07 -37.56 29.96
C ASP A 552 22.75 -36.77 30.09
N GLU A 553 22.59 -35.67 29.34
CA GLU A 553 21.50 -34.71 29.57
C GLU A 553 20.45 -34.66 28.44
N LEU A 554 20.82 -34.92 27.18
CA LEU A 554 19.94 -34.71 26.00
C LEU A 554 19.41 -36.01 25.37
N CYS A 555 20.13 -37.12 25.55
CA CYS A 555 19.81 -38.39 24.91
C CYS A 555 18.42 -38.92 25.34
N ALA A 556 18.08 -38.80 26.61
CA ALA A 556 16.78 -39.22 27.15
C ALA A 556 15.60 -38.51 26.46
N TYR A 557 15.73 -37.22 26.16
CA TYR A 557 14.70 -36.46 25.43
C TYR A 557 14.57 -36.95 23.99
N CYS A 558 15.68 -37.28 23.31
CA CYS A 558 15.64 -37.83 21.95
C CYS A 558 14.89 -39.16 21.92
N VAL A 559 15.15 -40.06 22.88
CA VAL A 559 14.43 -41.34 23.00
C VAL A 559 12.94 -41.11 23.29
N LYS A 560 12.62 -40.18 24.20
CA LYS A 560 11.24 -39.78 24.51
C LYS A 560 10.49 -39.29 23.27
N TRP A 561 11.09 -38.43 22.46
CA TRP A 561 10.47 -37.89 21.24
C TRP A 561 10.42 -38.87 20.08
N LEU A 562 11.35 -39.84 19.99
CA LEU A 562 11.23 -40.94 19.02
C LEU A 562 10.01 -41.83 19.29
N ALA A 563 9.65 -41.97 20.57
CA ALA A 563 8.45 -42.67 21.00
C ALA A 563 7.17 -41.81 20.92
N ASP A 564 7.26 -40.55 20.49
CA ASP A 564 6.11 -39.65 20.34
C ASP A 564 5.14 -40.15 19.25
N LYS A 565 3.84 -39.87 19.42
CA LYS A 565 2.81 -40.27 18.45
C LYS A 565 2.88 -39.47 17.13
N SER A 566 3.54 -38.33 17.13
CA SER A 566 3.67 -37.45 15.97
C SER A 566 4.80 -37.90 15.04
N SER A 567 4.44 -38.28 13.81
CA SER A 567 5.43 -38.66 12.77
C SER A 567 6.41 -37.54 12.44
N LEU A 568 5.99 -36.27 12.54
CA LEU A 568 6.85 -35.11 12.29
C LEU A 568 7.96 -34.98 13.34
N VAL A 569 7.63 -35.22 14.61
CA VAL A 569 8.59 -35.18 15.73
C VAL A 569 9.61 -36.30 15.58
N SER A 570 9.13 -37.53 15.37
CA SER A 570 10.00 -38.70 15.19
C SER A 570 10.94 -38.55 13.98
N GLU A 571 10.45 -37.99 12.86
CA GLU A 571 11.28 -37.73 11.68
C GLU A 571 12.34 -36.64 11.94
N ALA A 572 11.98 -35.56 12.63
CA ALA A 572 12.91 -34.48 12.97
C ALA A 572 14.03 -34.98 13.89
N VAL A 573 13.69 -35.76 14.92
CA VAL A 573 14.68 -36.38 15.82
C VAL A 573 15.56 -37.35 15.05
N SER A 574 15.00 -38.19 14.19
CA SER A 574 15.76 -39.12 13.36
C SER A 574 16.79 -38.41 12.47
N LYS A 575 16.43 -37.26 11.88
CA LYS A 575 17.36 -36.44 11.09
C LYS A 575 18.47 -35.86 11.96
N ASN A 576 18.13 -35.38 13.15
CA ASN A 576 19.11 -34.75 14.05
C ASN A 576 20.08 -35.77 14.64
N LEU A 577 19.61 -36.96 15.00
CA LEU A 577 20.46 -38.05 15.45
C LEU A 577 21.49 -38.46 14.38
N LYS A 578 21.17 -38.35 13.08
CA LYS A 578 22.16 -38.57 12.01
C LYS A 578 23.24 -37.50 11.99
N LEU A 579 22.89 -36.25 12.26
CA LEU A 579 23.87 -35.16 12.33
C LEU A 579 24.82 -35.38 13.50
N ILE A 580 24.28 -35.75 14.66
CA ILE A 580 25.04 -36.02 15.88
C ILE A 580 25.91 -37.28 15.73
N ALA A 581 25.37 -38.34 15.13
CA ALA A 581 26.11 -39.56 14.81
C ALA A 581 27.26 -39.31 13.85
N LYS A 582 27.10 -38.40 12.88
CA LYS A 582 28.18 -37.97 11.98
C LYS A 582 29.31 -37.25 12.73
N GLU A 583 29.01 -36.57 13.84
CA GLU A 583 29.98 -35.81 14.62
C GLU A 583 30.69 -36.64 15.68
N PHE A 584 29.96 -37.48 16.43
CA PHE A 584 30.51 -38.28 17.55
C PHE A 584 30.71 -39.77 17.23
N GLY A 585 30.26 -40.24 16.07
CA GLY A 585 30.35 -41.63 15.60
C GLY A 585 29.06 -42.43 15.86
N SER A 586 28.58 -43.12 14.82
CA SER A 586 27.23 -43.73 14.87
C SER A 586 27.14 -44.89 15.85
N GLU A 587 28.18 -45.73 15.96
CA GLU A 587 28.20 -46.84 16.93
C GLU A 587 28.11 -46.39 18.39
N ARG A 588 28.71 -45.24 18.74
CA ARG A 588 28.70 -44.73 20.12
C ARG A 588 27.33 -44.19 20.48
N ILE A 589 26.77 -43.37 19.61
CA ILE A 589 25.43 -42.79 19.79
C ILE A 589 24.35 -43.88 19.81
N LEU A 590 24.47 -44.91 18.95
CA LEU A 590 23.51 -46.02 18.93
C LEU A 590 23.47 -46.83 20.24
N LYS A 591 24.59 -46.98 20.94
CA LYS A 591 24.64 -47.70 22.23
C LYS A 591 23.79 -47.06 23.32
N HIS A 592 23.54 -45.76 23.24
CA HIS A 592 22.76 -45.02 24.24
C HIS A 592 21.29 -44.84 23.83
N ILE A 593 20.95 -45.00 22.55
CA ILE A 593 19.60 -44.82 22.02
C ILE A 593 18.83 -46.15 21.96
N VAL A 594 19.54 -47.27 21.71
CA VAL A 594 18.93 -48.60 21.66
C VAL A 594 18.94 -49.22 23.07
N PRO A 595 17.79 -49.62 23.64
CA PRO A 595 17.74 -50.25 24.95
C PRO A 595 18.55 -51.56 24.98
N GLN A 596 19.35 -51.79 26.03
CA GLN A 596 20.10 -53.03 26.18
C GLN A 596 19.21 -54.28 26.40
N ASP A 597 17.93 -54.08 26.78
CA ASP A 597 17.02 -55.16 27.19
C ASP A 597 16.02 -55.63 26.10
N GLY A 598 16.15 -55.17 24.84
CA GLY A 598 15.48 -55.82 23.70
C GLY A 598 13.94 -55.75 23.64
N VAL A 599 13.26 -54.94 24.47
CA VAL A 599 11.80 -54.78 24.40
C VAL A 599 11.43 -53.40 23.82
N PRO A 600 10.87 -53.33 22.60
CA PRO A 600 10.55 -52.06 21.97
C PRO A 600 9.12 -51.60 22.29
N ASN A 601 8.95 -50.37 22.76
CA ASN A 601 7.63 -49.73 22.86
C ASN A 601 7.08 -49.21 21.51
N ASN A 602 7.79 -49.41 20.40
CA ASN A 602 7.32 -49.29 19.00
C ASN A 602 8.39 -49.88 18.05
N GLY A 603 8.34 -51.20 17.80
CA GLY A 603 9.44 -51.97 17.18
C GLY A 603 9.78 -51.68 15.72
N ALA A 604 8.90 -51.01 14.95
CA ALA A 604 9.12 -50.80 13.52
C ALA A 604 10.00 -49.56 13.21
N ASP A 605 9.90 -48.50 14.01
CA ASP A 605 10.62 -47.25 13.75
C ASP A 605 12.05 -47.27 14.30
N MET A 606 12.27 -47.90 15.46
CA MET A 606 13.61 -48.07 16.03
C MET A 606 14.53 -48.92 15.14
N ALA A 607 14.01 -50.00 14.54
CA ALA A 607 14.77 -50.82 13.59
C ALA A 607 15.14 -50.06 12.31
N LYS A 608 14.23 -49.21 11.81
CA LYS A 608 14.49 -48.31 10.67
C LYS A 608 15.53 -47.24 11.02
N ILE A 609 15.47 -46.67 12.23
CA ILE A 609 16.42 -45.65 12.71
C ILE A 609 17.81 -46.26 12.88
N SER A 610 17.93 -47.43 13.51
CA SER A 610 19.21 -48.16 13.63
C SER A 610 19.82 -48.48 12.26
N GLN A 611 19.03 -48.98 11.30
CA GLN A 611 19.50 -49.21 9.91
C GLN A 611 19.88 -47.90 9.19
N SER A 612 19.18 -46.80 9.47
CA SER A 612 19.38 -45.50 8.82
C SER A 612 20.58 -44.73 9.39
N LEU A 613 20.92 -44.96 10.66
CA LEU A 613 22.12 -44.43 11.34
C LEU A 613 23.37 -45.24 10.99
N LEU A 614 23.29 -46.58 10.95
CA LEU A 614 24.42 -47.43 10.53
C LEU A 614 24.84 -47.16 9.07
N LYS A 615 23.91 -46.75 8.21
CA LYS A 615 24.20 -46.30 6.83
C LYS A 615 24.97 -44.98 6.73
N VAL A 616 25.03 -44.19 7.80
CA VAL A 616 25.81 -42.93 7.82
C VAL A 616 27.32 -43.21 7.92
N ASP A 617 27.70 -44.28 8.63
CA ASP A 617 29.10 -44.74 8.73
C ASP A 617 29.55 -45.57 7.51
N ASP A 618 28.60 -46.09 6.71
CA ASP A 618 28.84 -46.99 5.57
C ASP A 618 29.44 -46.29 4.32
N LEU A 619 29.85 -45.01 4.45
CA LEU A 619 30.72 -44.33 3.48
C LEU A 619 32.22 -44.44 3.83
N SER A 620 32.59 -45.02 4.98
CA SER A 620 34.00 -45.17 5.37
C SER A 620 34.45 -46.58 5.74
N PHE A 621 33.57 -47.55 6.00
CA PHE A 621 33.99 -48.92 6.32
C PHE A 621 33.12 -49.99 5.67
N LYS A 622 33.65 -50.65 4.64
CA LYS A 622 33.18 -51.95 4.16
C LYS A 622 33.11 -52.94 5.34
N THR A 623 31.92 -53.37 5.75
CA THR A 623 31.76 -54.58 6.59
C THR A 623 30.50 -55.34 6.18
N VAL A 624 30.66 -56.36 5.32
CA VAL A 624 30.54 -57.81 5.62
C VAL A 624 29.17 -58.21 6.18
N TYR A 625 28.34 -58.79 5.31
CA TYR A 625 27.13 -59.51 5.68
C TYR A 625 27.49 -60.88 6.29
N LEU A 626 27.05 -61.15 7.52
CA LEU A 626 26.89 -62.51 8.02
C LEU A 626 25.40 -62.85 8.06
N TYR A 627 24.94 -63.56 7.02
CA TYR A 627 23.67 -64.28 7.07
C TYR A 627 23.94 -65.67 7.64
N SER A 628 23.34 -65.96 8.80
CA SER A 628 23.17 -67.33 9.28
C SER A 628 21.69 -67.67 9.19
N SER A 629 21.32 -68.49 8.21
CA SER A 629 20.15 -69.36 8.32
C SER A 629 20.37 -70.61 7.48
N SER A 630 20.25 -71.75 8.14
CA SER A 630 20.46 -73.12 7.72
C SER A 630 19.65 -73.55 6.49
N ILE A 631 20.29 -74.27 5.55
CA ILE A 631 19.87 -75.58 4.98
C ILE A 631 20.86 -75.96 3.86
N GLY A 632 21.46 -77.15 3.94
CA GLY A 632 21.98 -77.86 2.77
C GLY A 632 23.50 -77.90 2.60
N ARG A 633 24.01 -79.09 2.30
CA ARG A 633 25.42 -79.49 2.17
C ARG A 633 26.23 -78.69 1.14
N SER A 634 27.56 -78.80 1.32
CA SER A 634 28.68 -78.57 0.39
C SER A 634 29.15 -77.13 0.13
N GLN A 635 30.33 -76.84 0.70
CA GLN A 635 31.39 -75.90 0.28
C GLN A 635 30.97 -74.66 -0.50
N SER A 636 31.13 -73.48 0.10
CA SER A 636 31.12 -72.19 -0.61
C SER A 636 32.38 -71.41 -0.28
N ILE A 637 33.20 -71.22 -1.30
CA ILE A 637 34.50 -70.54 -1.31
C ILE A 637 34.27 -69.01 -1.26
N ALA A 638 34.98 -68.30 -0.37
CA ALA A 638 35.02 -66.84 -0.37
C ALA A 638 36.15 -66.35 -1.31
N CYS A 639 35.80 -65.70 -2.42
CA CYS A 639 36.78 -64.98 -3.26
C CYS A 639 36.86 -63.50 -2.83
N LEU A 640 38.02 -63.08 -2.32
CA LEU A 640 38.41 -61.67 -2.20
C LEU A 640 39.05 -61.24 -3.52
N VAL A 641 38.36 -60.43 -4.32
CA VAL A 641 38.99 -59.69 -5.44
C VAL A 641 39.39 -58.32 -4.93
N ASN A 642 40.70 -58.12 -4.72
CA ASN A 642 41.28 -56.82 -4.41
C ASN A 642 41.95 -56.26 -5.67
N HIS A 643 41.42 -55.19 -6.25
CA HIS A 643 42.05 -54.51 -7.38
C HIS A 643 42.97 -53.38 -6.91
N SER A 644 44.14 -53.78 -6.40
CA SER A 644 45.35 -52.96 -6.47
C SER A 644 46.60 -53.86 -6.53
N ARG A 645 47.14 -53.99 -7.75
CA ARG A 645 48.45 -54.50 -8.19
C ARG A 645 49.08 -55.72 -7.45
N SER A 646 49.21 -56.80 -8.23
CA SER A 646 50.16 -57.94 -8.14
C SER A 646 50.19 -58.77 -6.84
N GLY A 647 49.59 -59.97 -6.90
CA GLY A 647 49.84 -61.09 -5.98
C GLY A 647 48.58 -61.68 -5.37
N CYS A 648 48.14 -62.85 -5.83
CA CYS A 648 47.13 -63.66 -5.16
C CYS A 648 47.82 -64.61 -4.17
N THR A 649 47.42 -64.56 -2.90
CA THR A 649 47.72 -65.60 -1.91
C THR A 649 46.44 -65.96 -1.17
N CYS A 650 46.01 -67.21 -1.32
CA CYS A 650 44.97 -67.83 -0.49
C CYS A 650 45.61 -68.36 0.79
N LEU A 651 45.00 -68.07 1.95
CA LEU A 651 45.28 -68.77 3.20
C LEU A 651 43.94 -69.15 3.82
N GLU A 652 43.73 -70.46 3.94
CA GLU A 652 42.62 -71.13 4.62
C GLU A 652 42.69 -70.86 6.13
N ILE A 653 41.57 -70.46 6.76
CA ILE A 653 40.91 -71.18 7.88
C ILE A 653 39.41 -70.92 7.77
#